data_AF-A0A1A8RYZ1-F1
#
_entry.id   AF-A0A1A8RYZ1-F1
#
_cell.length_a   1.000
_cell.length_b   1.000
_cell.length_c   1.000
_cell.angle_alpha   90.00
_cell.angle_beta   90.00
_cell.angle_gamma   90.00
#
_symmetry.space_group_name_H-M   'P 1'
#
loop_
_entity.id
_entity.type
_entity.pdbx_description
1 polymer ?
#
loop_
_entity_poly.entity_id
_entity_poly.type
_entity_poly.pdbx_seq_one_letter_code
_entity_poly.pdbx_strand_id
1 'polypeptide(L)'
;MLHLFRCPLQRIIFSLRWRCPSSFYSAKHLSLQVEDSTETRINPLNIQMLSRNLHEQIFHGVVPEYRAADVERSIKHLEKHKLWGKETSLLPDVRLKLPQMYGKNIDEHFRILAEKQSLPYLEAASQLLQAELPPMPQEWSWEVGWMRYEPGGESQRVDFPDESALVFDVEVCTSEGNCPTLAVALSPTSWYSWCSKRLIEERYSWSNQLTLADLIPLETSFNSSRPPGGQWKERLVVGHNVSFDRSYIKEQYLLKGSKVRFMDTMSLHMAISGLTGFQRTLWIANKLGKKRGLQEVKDHIKKAGQNRKGPMIGSWDWVNISSINNLADVHALYVGGPPLQKEAREIFVKGNMIDVRNNFQELMQYCALDVEATHQIFSEQLPLFMERCPHPVTLAGMLEMGVSYLPVNQNWGRYLEDSQDVYDELQGEMKKSLMTLADDACQLLEDDRYKEDPWLWDLEWDVQEFKLKKLPVRKKKNSQKAAETQTSTPLPDWEDDPGPPSEEQLEGPCSSRLAVEKLKETANQLPKRRQHLPGHPQWYRKLCGKMSEDSWSPGASLISLQMRLTPKLMGLTWDGFPLHYTEKHGWGYLVPGRRDNLKSQEETTGPVCPHGAIESVYREYCEQNSKKQPEYLDSGPSDDLMLTDATVWAKVEELSSLERFPDENGVKNGTKIKM
;
A
#
# COMPACT_ATOMS: atom_id res chain seq x y z
N MET A 1 22.15 16.22 -7.28
CA MET A 1 20.71 16.50 -7.02
C MET A 1 19.98 16.56 -8.37
N LEU A 2 18.78 15.97 -8.45
CA LEU A 2 17.98 15.90 -9.69
C LEU A 2 17.17 17.19 -9.87
N HIS A 3 17.20 17.81 -11.06
CA HIS A 3 16.49 19.05 -11.37
C HIS A 3 15.79 19.00 -12.73
N LEU A 4 14.67 19.73 -12.86
CA LEU A 4 13.98 19.94 -14.14
C LEU A 4 14.63 21.13 -14.86
N PHE A 5 15.10 20.94 -16.10
CA PHE A 5 15.72 22.01 -16.88
C PHE A 5 14.70 22.87 -17.65
N ARG A 6 13.56 22.28 -18.07
CA ARG A 6 12.54 23.00 -18.84
C ARG A 6 11.62 23.81 -17.93
N CYS A 7 11.76 25.13 -17.90
CA CYS A 7 10.68 26.03 -17.47
C CYS A 7 9.55 26.00 -18.52
N PRO A 8 8.29 25.70 -18.16
CA PRO A 8 7.17 26.05 -19.02
C PRO A 8 7.13 27.57 -19.16
N LEU A 9 6.75 28.07 -20.35
CA LEU A 9 6.43 29.47 -20.62
C LEU A 9 5.79 30.13 -19.39
N GLN A 10 6.39 31.23 -18.92
CA GLN A 10 5.92 32.00 -17.77
C GLN A 10 4.43 32.34 -17.90
N ARG A 11 3.57 31.58 -17.22
CA ARG A 11 2.29 32.11 -16.76
C ARG A 11 2.58 32.91 -15.50
N ILE A 12 2.34 34.22 -15.60
CA ILE A 12 2.40 35.17 -14.50
C ILE A 12 1.34 34.74 -13.48
N ILE A 13 1.77 34.06 -12.43
CA ILE A 13 0.97 33.90 -11.21
C ILE A 13 1.18 35.19 -10.42
N PHE A 14 0.11 35.99 -10.31
CA PHE A 14 0.09 37.14 -9.40
C PHE A 14 0.24 36.62 -7.96
N SER A 15 1.44 36.77 -7.40
CA SER A 15 1.64 36.63 -5.95
C SER A 15 1.06 37.87 -5.26
N LEU A 16 -0.10 37.70 -4.63
CA LEU A 16 -0.63 38.69 -3.68
C LEU A 16 0.28 38.70 -2.46
N ARG A 17 1.17 39.69 -2.40
CA ARG A 17 2.10 39.90 -1.29
C ARG A 17 1.33 40.47 -0.09
N TRP A 18 0.81 39.59 0.76
CA TRP A 18 0.25 39.98 2.05
C TRP A 18 1.38 40.32 3.02
N ARG A 19 1.40 41.57 3.49
CA ARG A 19 2.26 42.01 4.59
C ARG A 19 1.76 41.37 5.88
N CYS A 20 2.52 40.42 6.42
CA CYS A 20 2.30 39.92 7.78
C CYS A 20 2.59 41.04 8.80
N PRO A 21 1.65 41.38 9.70
CA PRO A 21 1.97 42.17 10.88
C PRO A 21 2.70 41.25 11.88
N SER A 22 3.91 41.62 12.26
CA SER A 22 4.63 41.00 13.38
C SER A 22 3.79 41.15 14.65
N SER A 23 3.13 40.07 15.09
CA SER A 23 2.48 40.04 16.39
C SER A 23 3.55 39.80 17.47
N PHE A 24 3.75 40.82 18.30
CA PHE A 24 4.52 40.72 19.53
C PHE A 24 3.72 39.90 20.55
N TYR A 25 3.99 38.60 20.64
CA TYR A 25 3.63 37.83 21.83
C TYR A 25 4.82 37.81 22.79
N SER A 26 4.88 38.86 23.60
CA SER A 26 5.67 38.89 24.83
C SER A 26 5.07 37.89 25.81
N ALA A 27 5.58 36.65 25.84
CA ALA A 27 5.35 35.76 26.96
C ALA A 27 5.99 36.41 28.21
N LYS A 28 5.15 36.99 29.07
CA LYS A 28 5.57 37.47 30.38
C LYS A 28 6.11 36.26 31.15
N HIS A 29 7.43 36.22 31.32
CA HIS A 29 8.09 35.37 32.30
C HIS A 29 7.54 35.78 33.68
N LEU A 30 6.65 34.97 34.26
CA LEU A 30 6.32 35.09 35.66
C LEU A 30 7.53 34.53 36.42
N SER A 31 8.40 35.41 36.90
CA SER A 31 9.44 35.07 37.86
C SER A 31 8.76 34.72 39.19
N LEU A 32 8.36 33.45 39.34
CA LEU A 32 8.03 32.90 40.65
C LEU A 32 9.35 32.78 41.42
N GLN A 33 9.40 33.49 42.54
CA GLN A 33 10.48 33.42 43.51
C GLN A 33 10.68 31.96 43.92
N VAL A 34 11.91 31.47 43.80
CA VAL A 34 12.34 30.19 44.33
C VAL A 34 12.32 30.32 45.85
N GLU A 35 11.19 29.97 46.47
CA GLU A 35 11.22 29.50 47.86
C GLU A 35 11.89 28.12 47.84
N ASP A 36 12.93 27.93 48.64
CA ASP A 36 13.58 26.64 48.89
C ASP A 36 12.51 25.60 49.26
N SER A 37 12.04 24.83 48.28
CA SER A 37 10.97 23.86 48.49
C SER A 37 11.57 22.61 49.14
N THR A 38 10.98 22.20 50.26
CA THR A 38 11.32 20.97 51.01
C THR A 38 11.09 19.66 50.23
N GLU A 39 10.71 19.78 48.96
CA GLU A 39 10.27 18.74 48.04
C GLU A 39 11.31 18.43 46.95
N THR A 40 12.22 19.37 46.64
CA THR A 40 13.24 19.19 45.60
C THR A 40 14.25 18.13 46.03
N ARG A 41 14.42 17.11 45.20
CA ARG A 41 15.41 16.04 45.39
C ARG A 41 16.43 16.06 44.28
N ILE A 42 17.70 16.05 44.64
CA ILE A 42 18.81 16.10 43.70
C ILE A 42 19.75 14.92 44.00
N ASN A 43 20.27 14.28 42.97
CA ASN A 43 21.25 13.20 43.13
C ASN A 43 22.70 13.75 43.21
N PRO A 44 23.71 12.90 43.50
CA PRO A 44 25.12 13.34 43.57
C PRO A 44 25.71 13.93 42.27
N LEU A 45 25.01 13.82 41.13
CA LEU A 45 25.40 14.37 39.83
C LEU A 45 24.66 15.68 39.51
N ASN A 46 23.99 16.28 40.49
CA ASN A 46 23.19 17.50 40.34
C ASN A 46 22.00 17.38 39.37
N ILE A 47 21.46 16.17 39.22
CA ILE A 47 20.26 15.90 38.41
C ILE A 47 19.04 15.93 39.33
N GLN A 48 18.02 16.71 38.93
CA GLN A 48 16.74 16.78 39.62
C GLN A 48 16.00 15.43 39.49
N MET A 49 15.59 14.89 40.62
CA MET A 49 14.83 13.65 40.76
C MET A 49 13.35 13.95 40.98
N LEU A 50 12.50 12.91 40.99
CA LEU A 50 11.09 13.05 41.35
C LEU A 50 10.92 13.73 42.72
N SER A 51 9.94 14.65 42.81
CA SER A 51 9.56 15.35 44.04
C SER A 51 9.37 14.35 45.20
N ARG A 52 9.71 14.77 46.43
CA ARG A 52 9.62 13.91 47.62
C ARG A 52 8.22 13.28 47.78
N ASN A 53 7.15 14.05 47.57
CA ASN A 53 5.77 13.55 47.62
C ASN A 53 5.49 12.37 46.67
N LEU A 54 5.98 12.41 45.44
CA LEU A 54 5.80 11.31 44.48
C LEU A 54 6.69 10.12 44.82
N HIS A 55 7.92 10.41 45.24
CA HIS A 55 8.87 9.38 45.63
C HIS A 55 8.39 8.56 46.84
N GLU A 56 7.78 9.20 47.83
CA GLU A 56 7.16 8.53 48.98
C GLU A 56 6.00 7.63 48.57
N GLN A 57 5.20 8.04 47.58
CA GLN A 57 4.07 7.24 47.10
C GLN A 57 4.51 6.05 46.24
N ILE A 58 5.54 6.21 45.39
CA ILE A 58 5.99 5.19 44.43
C ILE A 58 7.02 4.23 45.04
N PHE A 59 7.97 4.76 45.81
CA PHE A 59 9.10 4.02 46.35
C PHE A 59 9.04 3.88 47.87
N HIS A 60 7.93 4.24 48.51
CA HIS A 60 7.72 4.13 49.96
C HIS A 60 8.84 4.78 50.79
N GLY A 61 9.43 5.85 50.25
CA GLY A 61 10.48 6.61 50.93
C GLY A 61 11.85 5.93 50.96
N VAL A 62 12.08 4.86 50.20
CA VAL A 62 13.39 4.18 50.10
C VAL A 62 14.46 5.15 49.59
N VAL A 63 15.48 5.40 50.40
CA VAL A 63 16.60 6.28 50.00
C VAL A 63 17.62 5.48 49.19
N PRO A 64 17.97 5.89 47.96
CA PRO A 64 18.98 5.21 47.17
C PRO A 64 20.38 5.40 47.78
N GLU A 65 21.14 4.31 47.89
CA GLU A 65 22.55 4.34 48.25
C GLU A 65 23.43 4.48 47.00
N TYR A 66 24.40 5.39 47.05
CA TYR A 66 25.31 5.66 45.93
C TYR A 66 26.73 5.20 46.26
N ARG A 67 27.33 4.39 45.39
CA ARG A 67 28.74 4.01 45.50
C ARG A 67 29.62 5.15 44.97
N ALA A 68 30.55 5.63 45.80
CA ALA A 68 31.43 6.75 45.44
C ALA A 68 32.20 6.53 44.12
N ALA A 69 32.66 5.30 43.87
CA ALA A 69 33.38 4.94 42.65
C ALA A 69 32.52 5.09 41.36
N ASP A 70 31.22 4.82 41.43
CA ASP A 70 30.32 4.92 40.29
C ASP A 70 29.94 6.38 40.00
N VAL A 71 29.80 7.19 41.05
CA VAL A 71 29.60 8.64 40.95
C VAL A 71 30.83 9.28 40.30
N GLU A 72 32.04 8.97 40.76
CA GLU A 72 33.27 9.50 40.19
C GLU A 72 33.45 9.10 38.71
N ARG A 73 33.12 7.85 38.37
CA ARG A 73 33.15 7.38 36.97
C ARG A 73 32.19 8.16 36.09
N SER A 74 30.98 8.43 36.60
CA SER A 74 29.97 9.21 35.89
C SER A 74 30.42 10.66 35.67
N ILE A 75 31.02 11.28 36.69
CA ILE A 75 31.60 12.63 36.60
C ILE A 75 32.67 12.70 35.52
N LYS A 76 33.66 11.79 35.52
CA LYS A 76 34.72 11.75 34.50
C LYS A 76 34.17 11.59 33.08
N HIS A 77 33.10 10.80 32.92
CA HIS A 77 32.42 10.64 31.63
C HIS A 77 31.74 11.95 31.18
N LEU A 78 31.01 12.61 32.09
CA LEU A 78 30.37 13.90 31.80
C LEU A 78 31.38 15.01 31.50
N GLU A 79 32.54 15.02 32.17
CA GLU A 79 33.65 15.94 31.89
C GLU A 79 34.20 15.75 30.47
N LYS A 80 34.42 14.49 30.05
CA LYS A 80 34.89 14.16 28.68
C LYS A 80 33.94 14.72 27.62
N HIS A 81 32.63 14.68 27.86
CA HIS A 81 31.61 15.21 26.96
C HIS A 81 31.31 16.70 27.17
N LYS A 82 32.06 17.40 28.05
CA LYS A 82 31.87 18.81 28.40
C LYS A 82 30.46 19.12 28.90
N LEU A 83 29.88 18.20 29.68
CA LEU A 83 28.54 18.33 30.28
C LEU A 83 28.60 18.59 31.78
N TRP A 84 29.68 18.20 32.46
CA TRP A 84 29.86 18.44 33.89
C TRP A 84 30.02 19.94 34.20
N GLY A 85 29.40 20.40 35.30
CA GLY A 85 29.50 21.77 35.79
C GLY A 85 28.71 22.83 35.00
N LYS A 86 27.89 22.43 34.02
CA LYS A 86 26.96 23.33 33.33
C LYS A 86 25.72 23.58 34.20
N GLU A 87 25.16 24.79 34.14
CA GLU A 87 23.90 25.12 34.80
C GLU A 87 22.76 24.29 34.22
N THR A 88 22.05 23.59 35.10
CA THR A 88 20.85 22.82 34.78
C THR A 88 19.63 23.63 35.23
N SER A 89 18.68 23.83 34.32
CA SER A 89 17.40 24.47 34.67
C SER A 89 16.58 23.52 35.53
N LEU A 90 16.24 23.94 36.74
CA LEU A 90 15.32 23.20 37.61
C LEU A 90 13.87 23.40 37.15
N LEU A 91 13.13 22.31 37.11
CA LEU A 91 11.69 22.31 36.88
C LEU A 91 10.94 22.52 38.21
N PRO A 92 9.74 23.13 38.21
CA PRO A 92 8.95 23.27 39.42
C PRO A 92 8.53 21.90 39.98
N ASP A 93 8.55 21.75 41.30
CA ASP A 93 8.13 20.51 41.96
C ASP A 93 6.63 20.25 41.74
N VAL A 94 6.29 18.99 41.46
CA VAL A 94 4.91 18.53 41.29
C VAL A 94 4.43 17.82 42.55
N ARG A 95 3.25 18.21 43.05
CA ARG A 95 2.55 17.54 44.15
C ARG A 95 1.26 16.90 43.64
N LEU A 96 1.26 15.57 43.52
CA LEU A 96 0.16 14.80 42.98
C LEU A 96 -0.16 13.63 43.91
N LYS A 97 -1.44 13.41 44.20
CA LYS A 97 -1.91 12.24 44.94
C LYS A 97 -2.21 11.11 43.95
N LEU A 98 -1.38 10.06 43.97
CA LEU A 98 -1.56 8.86 43.16
C LEU A 98 -2.61 7.92 43.78
N PRO A 99 -3.32 7.11 42.97
CA PRO A 99 -4.13 6.01 43.46
C PRO A 99 -3.29 5.01 44.28
N GLN A 100 -3.96 4.27 45.16
CA GLN A 100 -3.29 3.23 45.94
C GLN A 100 -2.74 2.14 45.02
N MET A 101 -1.45 1.84 45.15
CA MET A 101 -0.82 0.73 44.44
C MET A 101 -1.25 -0.61 45.03
N TYR A 102 -1.57 -1.58 44.18
CA TYR A 102 -1.80 -2.97 44.57
C TYR A 102 -0.57 -3.70 45.14
N GLY A 103 0.64 -3.41 44.65
CA GLY A 103 1.89 -4.05 45.07
C GLY A 103 2.81 -3.14 45.89
N LYS A 104 3.90 -3.69 46.42
CA LYS A 104 4.89 -2.96 47.24
C LYS A 104 5.90 -2.16 46.41
N ASN A 105 5.96 -2.40 45.10
CA ASN A 105 6.78 -1.66 44.16
C ASN A 105 6.10 -1.66 42.79
N ILE A 106 6.67 -0.93 41.84
CA ILE A 106 6.12 -0.76 40.49
C ILE A 106 5.99 -2.12 39.76
N ASP A 107 7.00 -2.97 39.83
CA ASP A 107 7.00 -4.28 39.15
C ASP A 107 5.87 -5.19 39.69
N GLU A 108 5.78 -5.35 41.01
CA GLU A 108 4.72 -6.12 41.66
C GLU A 108 3.33 -5.54 41.38
N HIS A 109 3.19 -4.21 41.36
CA HIS A 109 1.95 -3.54 41.02
C HIS A 109 1.46 -3.91 39.62
N PHE A 110 2.34 -3.85 38.61
CA PHE A 110 1.99 -4.18 37.23
C PHE A 110 1.79 -5.68 37.02
N ARG A 111 2.50 -6.55 37.74
CA ARG A 111 2.22 -7.99 37.73
C ARG A 111 0.83 -8.31 38.24
N ILE A 112 0.45 -7.80 39.41
CA ILE A 112 -0.89 -8.03 39.99
C ILE A 112 -1.98 -7.47 39.08
N LEU A 113 -1.76 -6.30 38.48
CA LEU A 113 -2.71 -5.70 37.56
C LEU A 113 -2.90 -6.53 36.30
N ALA A 114 -1.80 -6.99 35.68
CA ALA A 114 -1.85 -7.83 34.50
C ALA A 114 -2.48 -9.18 34.79
N GLU A 115 -2.10 -9.85 35.88
CA GLU A 115 -2.70 -11.11 36.31
C GLU A 115 -4.21 -10.98 36.48
N LYS A 116 -4.69 -9.95 37.18
CA LYS A 116 -6.14 -9.72 37.34
C LYS A 116 -6.87 -9.50 36.02
N GLN A 117 -6.24 -8.84 35.06
CA GLN A 117 -6.84 -8.56 33.75
C GLN A 117 -6.85 -9.80 32.84
N SER A 118 -5.76 -10.57 32.83
CA SER A 118 -5.60 -11.71 31.92
C SER A 118 -6.14 -13.03 32.47
N LEU A 119 -6.31 -13.16 33.79
CA LEU A 119 -6.69 -14.43 34.44
C LEU A 119 -7.97 -15.07 33.85
N PRO A 120 -9.09 -14.35 33.64
CA PRO A 120 -10.30 -14.97 33.07
C PRO A 120 -10.05 -15.59 31.68
N TYR A 121 -9.20 -14.95 30.88
CA TYR A 121 -8.85 -15.40 29.54
C TYR A 121 -7.83 -16.55 29.57
N LEU A 122 -6.92 -16.56 30.55
CA LEU A 122 -6.02 -17.69 30.79
C LEU A 122 -6.77 -18.92 31.27
N GLU A 123 -7.77 -18.77 32.14
CA GLU A 123 -8.64 -19.87 32.57
C GLU A 123 -9.42 -20.43 31.38
N ALA A 124 -9.99 -19.56 30.54
CA ALA A 124 -10.67 -19.96 29.30
C ALA A 124 -9.72 -20.70 28.33
N ALA A 125 -8.49 -20.18 28.12
CA ALA A 125 -7.47 -20.84 27.33
C ALA A 125 -7.10 -22.23 27.90
N SER A 126 -6.92 -22.32 29.22
CA SER A 126 -6.58 -23.57 29.90
C SER A 126 -7.71 -24.60 29.76
N GLN A 127 -8.98 -24.19 29.81
CA GLN A 127 -10.12 -25.07 29.56
C GLN A 127 -10.08 -25.64 28.14
N LEU A 128 -9.76 -24.79 27.15
CA LEU A 128 -9.63 -25.21 25.75
C LEU A 128 -8.46 -26.16 25.49
N LEU A 129 -7.36 -26.00 26.24
CA LEU A 129 -6.17 -26.87 26.16
C LEU A 129 -6.37 -28.24 26.81
N GLN A 130 -7.13 -28.30 27.92
CA GLN A 130 -7.32 -29.51 28.72
C GLN A 130 -8.49 -30.37 28.24
N ALA A 131 -9.36 -29.82 27.39
CA ALA A 131 -10.55 -30.52 26.92
C ALA A 131 -10.22 -31.61 25.89
N GLU A 132 -10.89 -32.75 26.01
CA GLU A 132 -10.96 -33.74 24.94
C GLU A 132 -11.95 -33.22 23.89
N LEU A 133 -11.44 -32.89 22.70
CA LEU A 133 -12.25 -32.27 21.65
C LEU A 133 -13.39 -33.21 21.20
N PRO A 134 -14.59 -32.66 20.96
CA PRO A 134 -15.71 -33.42 20.41
C PRO A 134 -15.38 -33.95 19.01
N PRO A 135 -15.91 -35.12 18.62
CA PRO A 135 -15.70 -35.66 17.28
C PRO A 135 -16.29 -34.71 16.22
N MET A 136 -15.56 -34.52 15.12
CA MET A 136 -16.00 -33.68 14.02
C MET A 136 -17.28 -34.24 13.37
N PRO A 137 -18.30 -33.39 13.10
CA PRO A 137 -19.49 -33.80 12.38
C PRO A 137 -19.17 -34.38 11.01
N GLN A 138 -19.90 -35.43 10.60
CA GLN A 138 -19.75 -36.03 9.27
C GLN A 138 -20.59 -35.28 8.20
N GLU A 139 -21.68 -34.65 8.63
CA GLU A 139 -22.57 -33.88 7.76
C GLU A 139 -22.89 -32.55 8.44
N TRP A 140 -22.71 -31.46 7.69
CA TRP A 140 -22.95 -30.10 8.15
C TRP A 140 -24.35 -29.64 7.73
N SER A 141 -25.05 -28.94 8.63
CA SER A 141 -26.40 -28.44 8.41
C SER A 141 -26.43 -27.24 7.46
N TRP A 142 -27.32 -27.29 6.47
CA TRP A 142 -27.59 -26.21 5.52
C TRP A 142 -28.69 -25.27 6.06
N GLU A 143 -28.41 -24.57 7.16
CA GLU A 143 -29.36 -23.65 7.80
C GLU A 143 -28.75 -22.27 8.11
N VAL A 144 -29.56 -21.22 8.05
CA VAL A 144 -29.12 -19.83 8.26
C VAL A 144 -28.83 -19.56 9.74
N GLY A 145 -27.64 -19.03 10.02
CA GLY A 145 -27.17 -18.69 11.36
C GLY A 145 -26.40 -19.84 11.99
N TRP A 146 -26.32 -19.84 13.32
CA TRP A 146 -25.53 -20.81 14.07
C TRP A 146 -26.26 -22.13 14.29
N MET A 147 -25.55 -23.23 14.04
CA MET A 147 -25.91 -24.59 14.39
C MET A 147 -24.82 -25.17 15.31
N ARG A 148 -25.23 -25.73 16.45
CA ARG A 148 -24.39 -26.46 17.40
C ARG A 148 -24.49 -27.95 17.14
N TYR A 149 -23.36 -28.66 17.17
CA TYR A 149 -23.30 -30.11 17.03
C TYR A 149 -22.82 -30.74 18.33
N GLU A 150 -23.67 -31.58 18.90
CA GLU A 150 -23.36 -32.34 20.11
C GLU A 150 -22.50 -33.58 19.78
N PRO A 151 -21.71 -34.10 20.74
CA PRO A 151 -20.94 -35.33 20.54
C PRO A 151 -21.78 -36.55 20.13
N GLY A 152 -23.08 -36.54 20.46
CA GLY A 152 -24.05 -37.58 20.07
C GLY A 152 -24.55 -37.49 18.62
N GLY A 153 -24.11 -36.48 17.86
CA GLY A 153 -24.54 -36.25 16.47
C GLY A 153 -25.82 -35.43 16.30
N GLU A 154 -26.44 -34.99 17.40
CA GLU A 154 -27.59 -34.08 17.35
C GLU A 154 -27.15 -32.66 17.00
N SER A 155 -27.88 -32.01 16.08
CA SER A 155 -27.66 -30.61 15.72
C SER A 155 -28.77 -29.71 16.25
N GLN A 156 -28.43 -28.61 16.90
CA GLN A 156 -29.38 -27.64 17.46
C GLN A 156 -29.09 -26.23 16.96
N ARG A 157 -30.14 -25.50 16.57
CA ARG A 157 -30.04 -24.08 16.24
C ARG A 157 -29.82 -23.24 17.50
N VAL A 158 -28.83 -22.35 17.45
CA VAL A 158 -28.50 -21.41 18.54
C VAL A 158 -28.35 -19.99 18.00
N ASP A 159 -28.44 -19.00 18.88
CA ASP A 159 -28.24 -17.60 18.48
C ASP A 159 -26.75 -17.23 18.37
N PHE A 160 -25.90 -17.81 19.24
CA PHE A 160 -24.46 -17.66 19.29
C PHE A 160 -23.87 -18.78 20.21
N PRO A 161 -22.58 -19.11 20.14
CA PRO A 161 -21.96 -20.11 21.03
C PRO A 161 -21.95 -19.67 22.50
N ASP A 162 -22.21 -20.57 23.45
CA ASP A 162 -22.40 -20.23 24.86
C ASP A 162 -21.10 -20.25 25.69
N GLU A 163 -20.06 -20.93 25.20
CA GLU A 163 -18.81 -21.23 25.88
C GLU A 163 -17.91 -20.00 26.09
N SER A 164 -16.98 -20.14 27.02
CA SER A 164 -15.97 -19.13 27.40
C SER A 164 -14.79 -19.07 26.44
N ALA A 165 -14.48 -20.15 25.73
CA ALA A 165 -13.36 -20.26 24.81
C ALA A 165 -13.79 -20.92 23.50
N LEU A 166 -13.37 -20.34 22.37
CA LEU A 166 -13.68 -20.84 21.03
C LEU A 166 -12.43 -20.73 20.15
N VAL A 167 -12.20 -21.72 19.29
CA VAL A 167 -11.39 -21.54 18.08
C VAL A 167 -12.32 -21.19 16.94
N PHE A 168 -12.00 -20.17 16.15
CA PHE A 168 -12.93 -19.58 15.19
C PHE A 168 -12.22 -19.17 13.89
N ASP A 169 -12.87 -19.44 12.76
CA ASP A 169 -12.39 -19.10 11.42
C ASP A 169 -13.57 -18.74 10.50
N VAL A 170 -13.36 -17.80 9.58
CA VAL A 170 -14.39 -17.26 8.67
C VAL A 170 -13.92 -17.31 7.22
N GLU A 171 -14.80 -17.81 6.34
CA GLU A 171 -14.58 -17.80 4.90
C GLU A 171 -15.51 -16.83 4.16
N VAL A 172 -14.94 -16.19 3.14
CA VAL A 172 -15.57 -15.11 2.35
C VAL A 172 -15.42 -15.39 0.86
N CYS A 173 -16.53 -15.42 0.14
CA CYS A 173 -16.54 -15.49 -1.31
C CYS A 173 -16.19 -14.13 -1.94
N THR A 174 -14.92 -13.92 -2.32
CA THR A 174 -14.40 -12.59 -2.70
C THR A 174 -14.97 -12.05 -4.01
N SER A 175 -15.50 -12.91 -4.87
CA SER A 175 -16.14 -12.51 -6.14
C SER A 175 -17.50 -11.84 -5.93
N GLU A 176 -18.17 -12.13 -4.82
CA GLU A 176 -19.53 -11.67 -4.50
C GLU A 176 -19.54 -10.51 -3.46
N GLY A 177 -18.36 -10.11 -2.98
CA GLY A 177 -18.15 -8.97 -2.10
C GLY A 177 -17.49 -9.32 -0.77
N ASN A 178 -17.69 -8.45 0.23
CA ASN A 178 -16.99 -8.50 1.52
C ASN A 178 -17.87 -9.07 2.65
N CYS A 179 -18.88 -9.88 2.35
CA CYS A 179 -19.77 -10.43 3.39
C CYS A 179 -19.29 -11.83 3.82
N PRO A 180 -19.36 -12.16 5.12
CA PRO A 180 -19.03 -13.50 5.58
C PRO A 180 -19.97 -14.51 4.92
N THR A 181 -19.40 -15.62 4.45
CA THR A 181 -20.12 -16.67 3.72
C THR A 181 -20.35 -17.86 4.61
N LEU A 182 -19.28 -18.37 5.23
CA LEU A 182 -19.28 -19.49 6.17
C LEU A 182 -18.38 -19.17 7.35
N ALA A 183 -18.69 -19.75 8.51
CA ALA A 183 -17.76 -19.77 9.62
C ALA A 183 -17.89 -21.07 10.40
N VAL A 184 -16.78 -21.51 10.98
CA VAL A 184 -16.74 -22.68 11.86
C VAL A 184 -16.15 -22.26 13.20
N ALA A 185 -16.72 -22.79 14.28
CA ALA A 185 -16.12 -22.66 15.60
C ALA A 185 -16.03 -24.01 16.31
N LEU A 186 -14.99 -24.14 17.13
CA LEU A 186 -14.76 -25.28 18.00
C LEU A 186 -14.70 -24.81 19.45
N SER A 187 -15.55 -25.37 20.30
CA SER A 187 -15.48 -25.18 21.74
C SER A 187 -14.95 -26.45 22.43
N PRO A 188 -14.66 -26.40 23.74
CA PRO A 188 -14.36 -27.59 24.54
C PRO A 188 -15.43 -28.69 24.50
N THR A 189 -16.69 -28.34 24.17
CA THR A 189 -17.85 -29.23 24.29
C THR A 189 -18.52 -29.55 22.96
N SER A 190 -18.47 -28.65 21.98
CA SER A 190 -19.26 -28.77 20.75
C SER A 190 -18.57 -28.13 19.54
N TRP A 191 -18.94 -28.63 18.35
CA TRP A 191 -18.67 -27.95 17.08
C TRP A 191 -19.79 -26.99 16.73
N TYR A 192 -19.47 -25.96 15.97
CA TYR A 192 -20.43 -24.96 15.50
C TYR A 192 -20.20 -24.64 14.03
N SER A 193 -21.28 -24.48 13.28
CA SER A 193 -21.26 -23.93 11.92
C SER A 193 -22.16 -22.71 11.84
N TRP A 194 -21.72 -21.71 11.09
CA TRP A 194 -22.52 -20.55 10.74
C TRP A 194 -22.63 -20.42 9.23
N CYS A 195 -23.87 -20.30 8.73
CA CYS A 195 -24.11 -20.04 7.32
C CYS A 195 -24.77 -18.67 7.11
N SER A 196 -24.25 -17.93 6.13
CA SER A 196 -24.77 -16.63 5.74
C SER A 196 -26.15 -16.74 5.11
N LYS A 197 -26.98 -15.71 5.33
CA LYS A 197 -28.24 -15.53 4.60
C LYS A 197 -28.03 -15.50 3.09
N ARG A 198 -26.91 -14.92 2.63
CA ARG A 198 -26.59 -14.78 1.20
C ARG A 198 -26.27 -16.11 0.53
N LEU A 199 -25.74 -17.06 1.30
CA LEU A 199 -25.43 -18.39 0.81
C LEU A 199 -26.71 -19.20 0.60
N ILE A 200 -27.63 -19.18 1.57
CA ILE A 200 -28.81 -20.07 1.58
C ILE A 200 -30.01 -19.44 0.87
N GLU A 201 -30.26 -18.14 1.04
CA GLU A 201 -31.41 -17.48 0.40
C GLU A 201 -31.09 -17.10 -1.06
N GLU A 202 -32.00 -17.42 -1.98
CA GLU A 202 -31.94 -16.94 -3.36
C GLU A 202 -32.64 -15.57 -3.47
N ARG A 203 -31.90 -14.57 -3.94
CA ARG A 203 -32.43 -13.24 -4.24
C ARG A 203 -31.89 -12.75 -5.59
N TYR A 204 -32.67 -11.93 -6.28
CA TYR A 204 -32.28 -11.34 -7.57
C TYR A 204 -31.06 -10.40 -7.46
N SER A 205 -30.90 -9.70 -6.34
CA SER A 205 -29.72 -8.86 -6.08
C SER A 205 -29.47 -8.71 -4.57
N TRP A 206 -28.20 -8.60 -4.21
CA TRP A 206 -27.75 -8.29 -2.85
C TRP A 206 -27.13 -6.89 -2.82
N SER A 207 -27.25 -6.22 -1.67
CA SER A 207 -26.53 -4.96 -1.46
C SER A 207 -25.04 -5.24 -1.28
N ASN A 208 -24.19 -4.43 -1.91
CA ASN A 208 -22.74 -4.48 -1.68
C ASN A 208 -22.34 -3.86 -0.33
N GLN A 209 -23.25 -3.16 0.35
CA GLN A 209 -22.98 -2.56 1.65
C GLN A 209 -23.17 -3.59 2.77
N LEU A 210 -22.15 -3.71 3.63
CA LEU A 210 -22.16 -4.57 4.80
C LEU A 210 -22.94 -3.89 5.93
N THR A 211 -23.95 -4.56 6.47
CA THR A 211 -24.70 -4.09 7.64
C THR A 211 -24.44 -4.99 8.86
N LEU A 212 -24.76 -4.52 10.06
CA LEU A 212 -24.63 -5.33 11.28
C LEU A 212 -25.45 -6.63 11.24
N ALA A 213 -26.48 -6.71 10.39
CA ALA A 213 -27.31 -7.89 10.21
C ALA A 213 -26.67 -8.96 9.31
N ASP A 214 -25.64 -8.58 8.53
CA ASP A 214 -24.85 -9.49 7.69
C ASP A 214 -23.66 -10.09 8.46
N LEU A 215 -23.33 -9.55 9.63
CA LEU A 215 -22.20 -9.97 10.47
C LEU A 215 -22.55 -11.16 11.38
N ILE A 216 -21.51 -11.87 11.81
CA ILE A 216 -21.60 -13.07 12.64
C ILE A 216 -21.77 -12.66 14.11
N PRO A 217 -22.89 -13.02 14.78
CA PRO A 217 -23.06 -12.75 16.20
C PRO A 217 -22.27 -13.76 17.04
N LEU A 218 -21.46 -13.29 17.99
CA LEU A 218 -20.80 -14.19 18.97
C LEU A 218 -21.29 -14.00 20.40
N GLU A 219 -22.05 -12.95 20.70
CA GLU A 219 -22.44 -12.64 22.09
C GLU A 219 -23.88 -12.14 22.22
N THR A 220 -24.53 -11.76 21.12
CA THR A 220 -25.88 -11.19 21.11
C THR A 220 -26.78 -11.93 20.13
N SER A 221 -28.08 -11.99 20.45
CA SER A 221 -29.07 -12.51 19.52
C SER A 221 -29.17 -11.64 18.26
N PHE A 222 -29.68 -12.23 17.17
CA PHE A 222 -29.67 -11.62 15.84
C PHE A 222 -30.15 -10.15 15.81
N ASN A 223 -31.25 -9.83 16.50
CA ASN A 223 -31.86 -8.49 16.54
C ASN A 223 -31.51 -7.64 17.78
N SER A 224 -30.59 -8.10 18.63
CA SER A 224 -30.17 -7.36 19.84
C SER A 224 -28.76 -6.80 19.67
N SER A 225 -28.49 -5.65 20.29
CA SER A 225 -27.12 -5.14 20.48
C SER A 225 -26.74 -5.12 21.97
N ARG A 226 -27.54 -5.78 22.81
CA ARG A 226 -27.32 -5.89 24.26
C ARG A 226 -27.01 -7.33 24.63
N PRO A 227 -26.06 -7.56 25.55
CA PRO A 227 -25.76 -8.89 26.03
C PRO A 227 -26.95 -9.49 26.79
N PRO A 228 -27.12 -10.81 26.76
CA PRO A 228 -28.07 -11.51 27.62
C PRO A 228 -27.84 -11.14 29.10
N GLY A 229 -28.90 -10.76 29.82
CA GLY A 229 -28.79 -10.35 31.22
C GLY A 229 -28.12 -8.99 31.46
N GLY A 230 -27.80 -8.22 30.41
CA GLY A 230 -27.28 -6.85 30.53
C GLY A 230 -25.82 -6.74 30.95
N GLN A 231 -25.09 -7.86 31.05
CA GLN A 231 -23.66 -7.90 31.39
C GLN A 231 -22.87 -8.71 30.36
N TRP A 232 -21.74 -8.15 29.90
CA TRP A 232 -20.80 -8.85 29.04
C TRP A 232 -20.03 -9.91 29.82
N LYS A 233 -19.90 -11.10 29.25
CA LYS A 233 -19.09 -12.21 29.78
C LYS A 233 -17.68 -12.13 29.20
N GLU A 234 -16.66 -12.43 30.00
CA GLU A 234 -15.30 -12.62 29.53
C GLU A 234 -15.23 -13.87 28.64
N ARG A 235 -14.75 -13.70 27.41
CA ARG A 235 -14.64 -14.77 26.41
C ARG A 235 -13.34 -14.67 25.65
N LEU A 236 -12.76 -15.82 25.31
CA LEU A 236 -11.56 -15.93 24.51
C LEU A 236 -11.88 -16.53 23.15
N VAL A 237 -11.46 -15.86 22.10
CA VAL A 237 -11.51 -16.39 20.73
C VAL A 237 -10.08 -16.58 20.24
N VAL A 238 -9.76 -17.80 19.81
CA VAL A 238 -8.48 -18.17 19.23
C VAL A 238 -8.68 -18.33 17.73
N GLY A 239 -7.72 -17.87 16.94
CA GLY A 239 -7.72 -18.12 15.50
C GLY A 239 -6.33 -17.94 14.90
N HIS A 240 -6.25 -17.97 13.58
CA HIS A 240 -5.01 -17.75 12.84
C HIS A 240 -5.17 -16.56 11.90
N ASN A 241 -4.42 -15.48 12.14
CA ASN A 241 -4.64 -14.17 11.52
C ASN A 241 -6.02 -13.56 11.90
N VAL A 242 -6.36 -13.66 13.18
CA VAL A 242 -7.66 -13.31 13.78
C VAL A 242 -8.19 -11.92 13.42
N SER A 243 -7.33 -10.97 13.05
CA SER A 243 -7.79 -9.63 12.66
C SER A 243 -8.75 -9.66 11.46
N PHE A 244 -8.58 -10.64 10.56
CA PHE A 244 -9.50 -10.85 9.44
C PHE A 244 -10.86 -11.35 9.94
N ASP A 245 -10.88 -12.44 10.71
CA ASP A 245 -12.12 -13.05 11.24
C ASP A 245 -12.86 -12.09 12.16
N ARG A 246 -12.11 -11.35 12.99
CA ARG A 246 -12.62 -10.32 13.88
C ARG A 246 -13.44 -9.26 13.15
N SER A 247 -13.05 -8.92 11.92
CA SER A 247 -13.77 -7.93 11.11
C SER A 247 -15.18 -8.39 10.69
N TYR A 248 -15.50 -9.67 10.83
CA TYR A 248 -16.81 -10.23 10.52
C TYR A 248 -17.69 -10.46 11.76
N ILE A 249 -17.20 -10.15 12.96
CA ILE A 249 -17.95 -10.31 14.21
C ILE A 249 -18.78 -9.05 14.49
N LYS A 250 -20.08 -9.24 14.68
CA LYS A 250 -21.07 -8.17 14.89
C LYS A 250 -20.73 -7.26 16.06
N GLU A 251 -20.41 -7.83 17.22
CA GLU A 251 -20.19 -7.09 18.46
C GLU A 251 -18.93 -6.23 18.45
N GLN A 252 -17.99 -6.50 17.54
CA GLN A 252 -16.74 -5.76 17.41
C GLN A 252 -16.92 -4.36 16.80
N TYR A 253 -18.10 -4.08 16.22
CA TYR A 253 -18.48 -2.76 15.72
C TYR A 253 -19.29 -1.93 16.72
N LEU A 254 -19.56 -2.46 17.92
CA LEU A 254 -20.27 -1.72 18.96
C LEU A 254 -19.31 -0.73 19.64
N LEU A 255 -19.71 0.55 19.73
CA LEU A 255 -18.92 1.62 20.38
C LEU A 255 -18.56 1.30 21.84
N LYS A 256 -19.46 0.64 22.56
CA LYS A 256 -19.18 0.09 23.89
C LYS A 256 -18.77 -1.36 23.69
N GLY A 257 -17.46 -1.58 23.65
CA GLY A 257 -16.88 -2.88 23.37
C GLY A 257 -17.30 -3.96 24.36
N SER A 258 -17.32 -5.19 23.86
CA SER A 258 -17.55 -6.37 24.68
C SER A 258 -16.32 -6.78 25.47
N LYS A 259 -16.45 -7.85 26.27
CA LYS A 259 -15.35 -8.44 27.02
C LYS A 259 -14.71 -9.63 26.29
N VAL A 260 -15.00 -9.83 25.01
CA VAL A 260 -14.25 -10.78 24.18
C VAL A 260 -12.82 -10.28 24.00
N ARG A 261 -11.87 -11.20 24.08
CA ARG A 261 -10.48 -10.98 23.70
C ARG A 261 -10.05 -12.03 22.69
N PHE A 262 -9.05 -11.69 21.90
CA PHE A 262 -8.58 -12.51 20.80
C PHE A 262 -7.14 -12.96 21.04
N MET A 263 -6.85 -14.22 20.75
CA MET A 263 -5.50 -14.77 20.69
C MET A 263 -5.21 -15.27 19.29
N ASP A 264 -4.18 -14.72 18.68
CA ASP A 264 -3.79 -15.04 17.31
C ASP A 264 -2.56 -15.96 17.29
N THR A 265 -2.75 -17.19 16.81
CA THR A 265 -1.67 -18.18 16.65
C THR A 265 -0.59 -17.72 15.65
N MET A 266 -0.92 -16.86 14.70
CA MET A 266 0.07 -16.25 13.81
C MET A 266 0.98 -15.29 14.59
N SER A 267 0.39 -14.43 15.42
CA SER A 267 1.13 -13.50 16.30
C SER A 267 1.95 -14.23 17.37
N LEU A 268 1.40 -15.28 17.98
CA LEU A 268 2.14 -16.14 18.92
C LEU A 268 3.33 -16.80 18.24
N HIS A 269 3.16 -17.36 17.04
CA HIS A 269 4.27 -17.89 16.25
C HIS A 269 5.36 -16.84 16.00
N MET A 270 4.97 -15.61 15.63
CA MET A 270 5.93 -14.53 15.40
C MET A 270 6.74 -14.20 16.66
N ALA A 271 6.13 -14.27 17.85
CA ALA A 271 6.82 -14.03 19.12
C ALA A 271 7.78 -15.18 19.51
N ILE A 272 7.43 -16.44 19.21
CA ILE A 272 8.22 -17.62 19.61
C ILE A 272 9.33 -17.94 18.60
N SER A 273 8.95 -18.05 17.32
CA SER A 273 9.77 -18.61 16.22
C SER A 273 9.67 -17.78 14.93
N GLY A 274 9.37 -16.48 15.05
CA GLY A 274 9.25 -15.58 13.89
C GLY A 274 10.59 -15.33 13.18
N LEU A 275 10.50 -14.99 11.89
CA LEU A 275 11.64 -14.66 11.04
C LEU A 275 11.77 -13.15 10.85
N THR A 276 13.01 -12.64 10.87
CA THR A 276 13.30 -11.28 10.38
C THR A 276 13.10 -11.21 8.86
N GLY A 277 12.92 -10.00 8.32
CA GLY A 277 12.66 -9.80 6.88
C GLY A 277 13.71 -10.47 5.97
N PHE A 278 15.00 -10.37 6.32
CA PHE A 278 16.06 -11.06 5.58
C PHE A 278 15.99 -12.58 5.74
N GLN A 279 15.83 -13.09 6.96
CA GLN A 279 15.72 -14.53 7.21
C GLN A 279 14.51 -15.16 6.51
N ARG A 280 13.39 -14.44 6.36
CA ARG A 280 12.23 -14.87 5.59
C ARG A 280 12.60 -15.14 4.13
N THR A 281 13.33 -14.22 3.50
CA THR A 281 13.83 -14.39 2.12
C THR A 281 14.75 -15.60 2.00
N LEU A 282 15.65 -15.80 2.98
CA LEU A 282 16.54 -16.97 3.03
C LEU A 282 15.76 -18.29 3.15
N TRP A 283 14.78 -18.33 4.05
CA TRP A 283 13.94 -19.49 4.30
C TRP A 283 13.16 -19.89 3.05
N ILE A 284 12.51 -18.91 2.39
CA ILE A 284 11.77 -19.11 1.14
C ILE A 284 12.69 -19.62 0.03
N ALA A 285 13.90 -19.05 -0.10
CA ALA A 285 14.87 -19.48 -1.09
C ALA A 285 15.32 -20.94 -0.87
N ASN A 286 15.50 -21.34 0.41
CA ASN A 286 15.88 -22.70 0.78
C ASN A 286 14.75 -23.70 0.50
N LYS A 287 13.52 -23.41 0.94
CA LYS A 287 12.34 -24.29 0.77
C LYS A 287 11.88 -24.41 -0.68
N LEU A 288 11.89 -23.32 -1.46
CA LEU A 288 11.42 -23.31 -2.85
C LEU A 288 12.52 -23.64 -3.87
N GLY A 289 13.75 -23.90 -3.45
CA GLY A 289 14.87 -24.24 -4.35
C GLY A 289 15.20 -23.18 -5.40
N LYS A 290 14.74 -21.93 -5.23
CA LYS A 290 14.93 -20.86 -6.22
C LYS A 290 16.38 -20.36 -6.17
N LYS A 291 17.16 -20.73 -7.19
CA LYS A 291 18.59 -20.40 -7.38
C LYS A 291 18.97 -18.92 -7.19
N ARG A 292 18.05 -17.97 -7.39
CA ARG A 292 18.30 -16.52 -7.24
C ARG A 292 18.57 -16.11 -5.79
N GLY A 293 17.72 -16.53 -4.85
CA GLY A 293 17.95 -16.22 -3.43
C GLY A 293 19.23 -16.87 -2.93
N LEU A 294 19.52 -18.09 -3.36
CA LEU A 294 20.77 -18.79 -3.01
C LEU A 294 22.04 -18.05 -3.49
N GLN A 295 21.96 -17.28 -4.59
CA GLN A 295 23.09 -16.53 -5.16
C GLN A 295 23.38 -15.24 -4.39
N GLU A 296 22.36 -14.44 -4.09
CA GLU A 296 22.47 -13.25 -3.22
C GLU A 296 23.02 -13.62 -1.83
N VAL A 297 22.67 -14.83 -1.38
CA VAL A 297 23.12 -15.39 -0.11
C VAL A 297 24.56 -15.87 -0.14
N LYS A 298 25.00 -16.50 -1.23
CA LYS A 298 26.42 -16.82 -1.43
C LYS A 298 27.28 -15.56 -1.40
N ASP A 299 26.78 -14.45 -1.94
CA ASP A 299 27.49 -13.18 -1.93
C ASP A 299 27.50 -12.52 -0.54
N HIS A 300 26.41 -12.64 0.24
CA HIS A 300 26.36 -12.17 1.62
C HIS A 300 27.24 -13.03 2.57
N ILE A 301 27.23 -14.35 2.42
CA ILE A 301 28.10 -15.28 3.16
C ILE A 301 29.57 -15.05 2.80
N LYS A 302 29.91 -14.78 1.54
CA LYS A 302 31.28 -14.39 1.14
C LYS A 302 31.73 -13.10 1.82
N LYS A 303 30.83 -12.12 1.99
CA LYS A 303 31.11 -10.87 2.70
C LYS A 303 31.21 -11.07 4.23
N ALA A 304 30.36 -11.91 4.82
CA ALA A 304 30.34 -12.17 6.27
C ALA A 304 31.41 -13.18 6.75
N GLY A 305 31.79 -14.13 5.89
CA GLY A 305 32.75 -15.20 6.19
C GLY A 305 34.21 -14.74 6.29
N GLN A 306 34.52 -13.49 5.94
CA GLN A 306 35.88 -12.94 6.09
C GLN A 306 36.25 -12.64 7.55
N ASN A 307 35.30 -12.65 8.51
CA ASN A 307 35.52 -12.06 9.84
C ASN A 307 35.11 -12.90 11.07
N ARG A 308 35.07 -14.25 11.05
CA ARG A 308 34.82 -15.02 12.30
C ARG A 308 35.69 -16.27 12.50
N LYS A 309 36.56 -16.22 13.52
CA LYS A 309 37.04 -17.37 14.31
C LYS A 309 36.00 -17.64 15.41
N GLY A 310 35.02 -18.50 15.16
CA GLY A 310 34.00 -18.93 16.13
C GLY A 310 33.47 -20.32 15.76
N PRO A 311 32.73 -21.01 16.66
CA PRO A 311 32.28 -22.37 16.41
C PRO A 311 31.36 -22.42 15.19
N MET A 312 31.56 -23.42 14.32
CA MET A 312 30.70 -23.73 13.18
C MET A 312 29.34 -24.25 13.68
N ILE A 313 28.45 -23.35 14.11
CA ILE A 313 27.02 -23.64 14.09
C ILE A 313 26.63 -23.67 12.61
N GLY A 314 26.02 -24.76 12.15
CA GLY A 314 25.59 -24.90 10.76
C GLY A 314 24.77 -23.69 10.37
N SER A 315 25.20 -22.96 9.35
CA SER A 315 24.67 -21.63 8.95
C SER A 315 23.16 -21.60 8.64
N TRP A 316 22.47 -22.74 8.71
CA TRP A 316 21.09 -22.96 8.29
C TRP A 316 20.25 -23.76 9.29
N ASP A 317 20.79 -24.18 10.44
CA ASP A 317 20.04 -25.00 11.41
C ASP A 317 18.78 -24.28 11.93
N TRP A 318 18.82 -22.95 11.96
CA TRP A 318 17.70 -22.09 12.32
C TRP A 318 16.50 -22.17 11.36
N VAL A 319 16.69 -22.64 10.12
CA VAL A 319 15.59 -22.81 9.14
C VAL A 319 14.63 -23.93 9.54
N ASN A 320 15.11 -24.91 10.30
CA ASN A 320 14.29 -26.06 10.70
C ASN A 320 13.47 -25.79 11.97
N ILE A 321 13.79 -24.73 12.72
CA ILE A 321 13.11 -24.35 13.97
C ILE A 321 12.18 -23.14 13.79
N SER A 322 11.97 -22.72 12.55
CA SER A 322 11.18 -21.53 12.22
C SER A 322 10.49 -21.72 10.86
N SER A 323 9.42 -20.97 10.63
CA SER A 323 8.60 -21.03 9.43
C SER A 323 8.13 -19.65 9.00
N ILE A 324 7.47 -19.58 7.85
CA ILE A 324 6.66 -18.42 7.50
C ILE A 324 5.31 -18.50 8.19
N ASN A 325 4.60 -17.38 8.17
CA ASN A 325 3.44 -17.14 9.03
C ASN A 325 2.12 -17.75 8.54
N ASN A 326 2.09 -18.55 7.47
CA ASN A 326 0.81 -19.13 7.02
C ASN A 326 0.46 -20.38 7.83
N LEU A 327 -0.83 -20.66 7.96
CA LEU A 327 -1.33 -21.76 8.79
C LEU A 327 -0.66 -23.10 8.45
N ALA A 328 -0.56 -23.45 7.17
CA ALA A 328 0.02 -24.71 6.73
C ALA A 328 1.50 -24.88 7.13
N ASP A 329 2.33 -23.85 6.98
CA ASP A 329 3.74 -23.90 7.34
C ASP A 329 3.95 -23.84 8.87
N VAL A 330 3.08 -23.13 9.60
CA VAL A 330 3.08 -23.09 11.07
C VAL A 330 2.64 -24.44 11.65
N HIS A 331 1.58 -25.04 11.09
CA HIS A 331 1.10 -26.37 11.46
C HIS A 331 2.18 -27.43 11.23
N ALA A 332 2.83 -27.39 10.06
CA ALA A 332 3.94 -28.28 9.73
C ALA A 332 5.15 -28.12 10.66
N LEU A 333 5.37 -26.94 11.24
CA LEU A 333 6.46 -26.68 12.17
C LEU A 333 6.20 -27.26 13.57
N TYR A 334 5.02 -27.01 14.14
CA TYR A 334 4.72 -27.36 15.54
C TYR A 334 4.10 -28.75 15.69
N VAL A 335 3.15 -29.10 14.82
CA VAL A 335 2.39 -30.35 14.91
C VAL A 335 2.97 -31.41 13.96
N GLY A 336 3.35 -30.98 12.75
CA GLY A 336 3.72 -31.87 11.66
C GLY A 336 2.51 -32.59 11.05
N GLY A 337 2.76 -33.61 10.22
CA GLY A 337 1.70 -34.41 9.60
C GLY A 337 1.46 -34.10 8.11
N PRO A 338 0.33 -34.56 7.53
CA PRO A 338 -0.01 -34.32 6.13
C PRO A 338 -0.24 -32.82 5.87
N PRO A 339 0.13 -32.32 4.68
CA PRO A 339 -0.08 -30.91 4.36
C PRO A 339 -1.58 -30.57 4.33
N LEU A 340 -1.94 -29.42 4.91
CA LEU A 340 -3.29 -28.86 4.78
C LEU A 340 -3.60 -28.63 3.29
N GLN A 341 -4.80 -29.04 2.88
CA GLN A 341 -5.27 -28.92 1.50
C GLN A 341 -5.53 -27.45 1.17
N LYS A 342 -4.96 -26.94 0.09
CA LYS A 342 -5.06 -25.51 -0.29
C LYS A 342 -6.06 -25.25 -1.40
N GLU A 343 -6.56 -26.32 -2.01
CA GLU A 343 -7.32 -26.29 -3.26
C GLU A 343 -8.76 -25.83 -3.02
N ALA A 344 -9.40 -26.29 -1.94
CA ALA A 344 -10.76 -25.90 -1.56
C ALA A 344 -10.89 -24.38 -1.35
N ARG A 345 -9.87 -23.74 -0.76
CA ARG A 345 -9.80 -22.28 -0.59
C ARG A 345 -9.89 -21.51 -1.91
N GLU A 346 -9.41 -22.06 -3.02
CA GLU A 346 -9.49 -21.36 -4.30
C GLU A 346 -10.92 -21.11 -4.77
N ILE A 347 -11.90 -21.91 -4.29
CA ILE A 347 -13.31 -21.73 -4.61
C ILE A 347 -13.84 -20.43 -3.99
N PHE A 348 -13.45 -20.10 -2.75
CA PHE A 348 -13.83 -18.82 -2.14
C PHE A 348 -13.15 -17.61 -2.81
N VAL A 349 -11.94 -17.80 -3.34
CA VAL A 349 -11.16 -16.71 -3.94
C VAL A 349 -11.53 -16.44 -5.40
N LYS A 350 -11.68 -17.49 -6.20
CA LYS A 350 -11.89 -17.40 -7.66
C LYS A 350 -13.28 -17.85 -8.11
N GLY A 351 -13.96 -18.68 -7.33
CA GLY A 351 -15.30 -19.19 -7.64
C GLY A 351 -16.40 -18.17 -7.38
N ASN A 352 -17.64 -18.57 -7.60
CA ASN A 352 -18.84 -17.78 -7.33
C ASN A 352 -19.72 -18.42 -6.22
N MET A 353 -20.81 -17.75 -5.83
CA MET A 353 -21.70 -18.29 -4.77
C MET A 353 -22.35 -19.63 -5.13
N ILE A 354 -22.58 -19.91 -6.42
CA ILE A 354 -23.15 -21.18 -6.89
C ILE A 354 -22.14 -22.32 -6.69
N ASP A 355 -20.86 -22.07 -6.96
CA ASP A 355 -19.79 -23.04 -6.73
C ASP A 355 -19.66 -23.38 -5.24
N VAL A 356 -19.81 -22.38 -4.36
CA VAL A 356 -19.83 -22.59 -2.90
C VAL A 356 -21.04 -23.43 -2.48
N ARG A 357 -22.23 -23.18 -3.05
CA ARG A 357 -23.43 -23.99 -2.79
C ARG A 357 -23.25 -25.45 -3.22
N ASN A 358 -22.69 -25.68 -4.41
CA ASN A 358 -22.53 -27.01 -4.97
C ASN A 358 -21.51 -27.86 -4.20
N ASN A 359 -20.49 -27.24 -3.61
CA ASN A 359 -19.41 -27.92 -2.88
C ASN A 359 -19.49 -27.71 -1.36
N PHE A 360 -20.66 -27.39 -0.82
CA PHE A 360 -20.82 -26.97 0.58
C PHE A 360 -20.21 -27.91 1.60
N GLN A 361 -20.49 -29.21 1.52
CA GLN A 361 -20.01 -30.18 2.52
C GLN A 361 -18.47 -30.27 2.52
N GLU A 362 -17.85 -30.25 1.34
CA GLU A 362 -16.39 -30.24 1.20
C GLU A 362 -15.78 -28.96 1.76
N LEU A 363 -16.39 -27.81 1.47
CA LEU A 363 -15.92 -26.51 1.96
C LEU A 363 -16.09 -26.36 3.47
N MET A 364 -17.18 -26.86 4.05
CA MET A 364 -17.39 -26.89 5.50
C MET A 364 -16.37 -27.79 6.19
N GLN A 365 -16.09 -28.96 5.61
CA GLN A 365 -15.05 -29.86 6.09
C GLN A 365 -13.67 -29.20 6.06
N TYR A 366 -13.36 -28.47 4.97
CA TYR A 366 -12.15 -27.68 4.85
C TYR A 366 -12.03 -26.64 5.97
N CYS A 367 -13.08 -25.83 6.21
CA CYS A 367 -13.10 -24.83 7.28
C CYS A 367 -12.91 -25.48 8.67
N ALA A 368 -13.55 -26.63 8.91
CA ALA A 368 -13.44 -27.36 10.15
C ALA A 368 -12.02 -27.92 10.40
N LEU A 369 -11.35 -28.40 9.35
CA LEU A 369 -9.96 -28.85 9.42
C LEU A 369 -9.00 -27.69 9.70
N ASP A 370 -9.24 -26.50 9.14
CA ASP A 370 -8.43 -25.30 9.44
C ASP A 370 -8.61 -24.85 10.90
N VAL A 371 -9.83 -24.92 11.44
CA VAL A 371 -10.12 -24.69 12.88
C VAL A 371 -9.44 -25.73 13.77
N GLU A 372 -9.50 -27.01 13.41
CA GLU A 372 -8.83 -28.10 14.13
C GLU A 372 -7.31 -27.91 14.13
N ALA A 373 -6.72 -27.62 12.96
CA ALA A 373 -5.29 -27.34 12.83
C ALA A 373 -4.87 -26.13 13.68
N THR A 374 -5.71 -25.10 13.74
CA THR A 374 -5.49 -23.91 14.57
C THR A 374 -5.51 -24.25 16.06
N HIS A 375 -6.44 -25.10 16.52
CA HIS A 375 -6.45 -25.60 17.90
C HIS A 375 -5.17 -26.37 18.25
N GLN A 376 -4.74 -27.28 17.37
CA GLN A 376 -3.53 -28.08 17.57
C GLN A 376 -2.29 -27.19 17.67
N ILE A 377 -2.17 -26.19 16.79
CA ILE A 377 -1.10 -25.19 16.84
C ILE A 377 -1.14 -24.41 18.15
N PHE A 378 -2.32 -23.92 18.54
CA PHE A 378 -2.49 -23.17 19.79
C PHE A 378 -2.07 -24.00 21.00
N SER A 379 -2.35 -25.30 20.97
CA SER A 379 -2.01 -26.24 22.05
C SER A 379 -0.51 -26.36 22.29
N GLU A 380 0.29 -26.38 21.23
CA GLU A 380 1.75 -26.37 21.32
C GLU A 380 2.31 -24.97 21.61
N GLN A 381 1.69 -23.92 21.05
CA GLN A 381 2.22 -22.56 21.14
C GLN A 381 2.02 -21.88 22.49
N LEU A 382 0.86 -22.04 23.14
CA LEU A 382 0.59 -21.29 24.37
C LEU A 382 1.60 -21.60 25.49
N PRO A 383 1.94 -22.87 25.79
CA PRO A 383 2.97 -23.18 26.78
C PRO A 383 4.33 -22.57 26.43
N LEU A 384 4.76 -22.69 25.16
CA LEU A 384 6.02 -22.12 24.67
C LEU A 384 6.05 -20.59 24.76
N PHE A 385 4.92 -19.94 24.47
CA PHE A 385 4.77 -18.50 24.64
C PHE A 385 4.94 -18.09 26.10
N MET A 386 4.30 -18.80 27.03
CA MET A 386 4.38 -18.51 28.45
C MET A 386 5.79 -18.76 29.00
N GLU A 387 6.53 -19.72 28.46
CA GLU A 387 7.95 -19.95 28.80
C GLU A 387 8.86 -18.83 28.27
N ARG A 388 8.69 -18.43 27.00
CA ARG A 388 9.50 -17.38 26.35
C ARG A 388 9.19 -15.97 26.88
N CYS A 389 7.92 -15.72 27.21
CA CYS A 389 7.39 -14.44 27.66
C CYS A 389 6.74 -14.57 29.05
N PRO A 390 7.52 -14.82 30.12
CA PRO A 390 6.99 -15.18 31.43
C PRO A 390 6.30 -14.02 32.17
N HIS A 391 6.46 -12.78 31.70
CA HIS A 391 5.88 -11.62 32.35
C HIS A 391 4.38 -11.47 32.00
N PRO A 392 3.45 -11.43 32.98
CA PRO A 392 2.01 -11.43 32.71
C PRO A 392 1.53 -10.19 31.93
N VAL A 393 2.25 -9.07 32.06
CA VAL A 393 1.96 -7.84 31.29
C VAL A 393 2.05 -8.08 29.78
N THR A 394 2.93 -8.96 29.31
CA THR A 394 3.05 -9.25 27.87
C THR A 394 1.75 -9.86 27.34
N LEU A 395 1.17 -10.82 28.07
CA LEU A 395 -0.10 -11.44 27.72
C LEU A 395 -1.25 -10.45 27.81
N ALA A 396 -1.37 -9.74 28.93
CA ALA A 396 -2.44 -8.75 29.13
C ALA A 396 -2.40 -7.65 28.07
N GLY A 397 -1.20 -7.15 27.75
CA GLY A 397 -0.99 -6.14 26.70
C GLY A 397 -1.39 -6.66 25.32
N MET A 398 -1.01 -7.90 24.98
CA MET A 398 -1.40 -8.53 23.71
C MET A 398 -2.92 -8.65 23.57
N LEU A 399 -3.61 -9.09 24.63
CA LEU A 399 -5.07 -9.21 24.64
C LEU A 399 -5.76 -7.86 24.41
N GLU A 400 -5.29 -6.79 25.06
CA GLU A 400 -5.85 -5.44 24.89
C GLU A 400 -5.53 -4.84 23.51
N MET A 401 -4.31 -5.06 22.98
CA MET A 401 -3.95 -4.63 21.63
C MET A 401 -4.84 -5.30 20.57
N GLY A 402 -5.25 -6.55 20.78
CA GLY A 402 -6.15 -7.27 19.88
C GLY A 402 -7.56 -6.67 19.76
N VAL A 403 -7.95 -5.73 20.64
CA VAL A 403 -9.29 -5.12 20.68
C VAL A 403 -9.29 -3.64 20.24
N SER A 404 -8.18 -3.12 19.73
CA SER A 404 -8.15 -1.75 19.19
C SER A 404 -9.22 -1.54 18.11
N TYR A 405 -9.89 -0.39 18.15
CA TYR A 405 -10.89 0.00 17.16
C TYR A 405 -10.71 1.47 16.77
N LEU A 406 -11.02 1.80 15.52
CA LEU A 406 -10.97 3.17 15.00
C LEU A 406 -12.41 3.63 14.67
N PRO A 407 -13.03 4.51 15.47
CA PRO A 407 -14.35 5.03 15.15
C PRO A 407 -14.25 5.97 13.94
N VAL A 408 -14.99 5.63 12.88
CA VAL A 408 -15.16 6.49 11.70
C VAL A 408 -16.58 7.06 11.66
N ASN A 409 -16.75 8.20 11.00
CA ASN A 409 -18.04 8.81 10.76
C ASN A 409 -18.33 8.89 9.26
N GLN A 410 -19.46 9.48 8.89
CA GLN A 410 -19.88 9.64 7.49
C GLN A 410 -18.88 10.46 6.65
N ASN A 411 -18.05 11.30 7.29
CA ASN A 411 -17.04 12.08 6.58
C ASN A 411 -15.93 11.20 6.00
N TRP A 412 -15.77 9.96 6.47
CA TRP A 412 -14.77 9.04 5.92
C TRP A 412 -15.06 8.69 4.46
N GLY A 413 -16.33 8.45 4.10
CA GLY A 413 -16.72 8.21 2.70
C GLY A 413 -16.40 9.42 1.83
N ARG A 414 -16.77 10.62 2.30
CA ARG A 414 -16.43 11.87 1.63
C ARG A 414 -14.92 12.09 1.50
N TYR A 415 -14.15 11.81 2.54
CA TYR A 415 -12.70 11.93 2.51
C TYR A 415 -12.07 11.01 1.44
N LEU A 416 -12.57 9.78 1.32
CA LEU A 416 -12.11 8.84 0.30
C LEU A 416 -12.46 9.32 -1.12
N GLU A 417 -13.70 9.79 -1.32
CA GLU A 417 -14.15 10.35 -2.60
C GLU A 417 -13.33 11.59 -2.97
N ASP A 418 -13.26 12.59 -2.08
CA ASP A 418 -12.50 13.83 -2.30
C ASP A 418 -11.01 13.53 -2.57
N SER A 419 -10.40 12.56 -1.86
CA SER A 419 -9.01 12.17 -2.08
C SER A 419 -8.80 11.47 -3.43
N GLN A 420 -9.74 10.63 -3.85
CA GLN A 420 -9.70 9.94 -5.13
C GLN A 420 -9.88 10.94 -6.29
N ASP A 421 -10.79 11.88 -6.16
CA ASP A 421 -11.03 12.94 -7.15
C ASP A 421 -9.79 13.80 -7.36
N VAL A 422 -9.12 14.23 -6.27
CA VAL A 422 -7.87 15.00 -6.35
C VAL A 422 -6.76 14.17 -7.00
N TYR A 423 -6.66 12.88 -6.67
CA TYR A 423 -5.70 11.99 -7.33
C TYR A 423 -5.96 11.88 -8.84
N ASP A 424 -7.21 11.67 -9.24
CA ASP A 424 -7.59 11.53 -10.65
C ASP A 424 -7.41 12.84 -11.42
N GLU A 425 -7.69 13.99 -10.79
CA GLU A 425 -7.39 15.32 -11.32
C GLU A 425 -5.90 15.49 -11.56
N LEU A 426 -5.05 15.26 -10.56
CA LEU A 426 -3.59 15.38 -10.67
C LEU A 426 -3.00 14.42 -11.69
N GLN A 427 -3.49 13.17 -11.75
CA GLN A 427 -3.09 12.21 -12.79
C GLN A 427 -3.50 12.71 -14.18
N GLY A 428 -4.71 13.26 -14.31
CA GLY A 428 -5.22 13.85 -15.55
C GLY A 428 -4.39 15.05 -16.00
N GLU A 429 -4.07 15.97 -15.09
CA GLU A 429 -3.23 17.16 -15.36
C GLU A 429 -1.80 16.78 -15.74
N MET A 430 -1.20 15.85 -15.01
CA MET A 430 0.13 15.32 -15.31
C MET A 430 0.14 14.69 -16.71
N LYS A 431 -0.85 13.85 -17.03
CA LYS A 431 -0.95 13.21 -18.33
C LYS A 431 -1.10 14.23 -19.46
N LYS A 432 -1.96 15.25 -19.28
CA LYS A 432 -2.09 16.35 -20.24
C LYS A 432 -0.79 17.11 -20.43
N SER A 433 -0.07 17.42 -19.35
CA SER A 433 1.21 18.12 -19.40
C SER A 433 2.27 17.31 -20.15
N LEU A 434 2.33 16.00 -19.92
CA LEU A 434 3.22 15.09 -20.66
C LEU A 434 2.83 14.97 -22.13
N MET A 435 1.53 14.94 -22.45
CA MET A 435 1.06 14.99 -23.84
C MET A 435 1.52 16.28 -24.52
N THR A 436 1.32 17.44 -23.89
CA THR A 436 1.80 18.72 -24.42
C THR A 436 3.31 18.72 -24.64
N LEU A 437 4.11 18.19 -23.70
CA LEU A 437 5.57 18.07 -23.89
C LEU A 437 5.95 17.16 -25.06
N ALA A 438 5.22 16.06 -25.29
CA ALA A 438 5.44 15.17 -26.42
C ALA A 438 5.03 15.82 -27.75
N ASP A 439 3.92 16.56 -27.76
CA ASP A 439 3.42 17.30 -28.92
C ASP A 439 4.39 18.44 -29.29
N ASP A 440 4.87 19.20 -28.30
CA ASP A 440 5.87 20.26 -28.46
C ASP A 440 7.21 19.69 -28.95
N ALA A 441 7.61 18.54 -28.41
CA ALA A 441 8.81 17.86 -28.87
C ALA A 441 8.71 17.48 -30.36
N CYS A 442 7.54 17.09 -30.87
CA CYS A 442 7.38 16.78 -32.30
C CYS A 442 7.65 17.96 -33.23
N GLN A 443 7.45 19.19 -32.77
CA GLN A 443 7.76 20.39 -33.56
C GLN A 443 9.27 20.52 -33.84
N LEU A 444 10.14 19.86 -33.05
CA LEU A 444 11.59 19.84 -33.29
C LEU A 444 11.99 19.09 -34.56
N LEU A 445 11.05 18.38 -35.21
CA LEU A 445 11.26 17.80 -36.54
C LEU A 445 11.45 18.89 -37.61
N GLU A 446 10.86 20.08 -37.41
CA GLU A 446 11.07 21.22 -38.29
C GLU A 446 12.54 21.68 -38.20
N ASP A 447 13.19 21.86 -39.36
CA ASP A 447 14.59 22.25 -39.50
C ASP A 447 15.63 21.34 -38.80
N ASP A 448 15.28 20.08 -38.52
CA ASP A 448 16.16 19.11 -37.83
C ASP A 448 16.66 19.59 -36.44
N ARG A 449 15.90 20.46 -35.77
CA ARG A 449 16.27 21.07 -34.48
C ARG A 449 16.48 20.05 -33.35
N TYR A 450 15.88 18.86 -33.46
CA TYR A 450 16.08 17.77 -32.50
C TYR A 450 17.54 17.32 -32.40
N LYS A 451 18.37 17.53 -33.43
CA LYS A 451 19.80 17.15 -33.41
C LYS A 451 20.60 17.96 -32.38
N GLU A 452 20.14 19.17 -32.08
CA GLU A 452 20.75 20.07 -31.09
C GLU A 452 20.10 19.93 -29.70
N ASP A 453 19.06 19.09 -29.53
CA ASP A 453 18.41 18.86 -28.23
C ASP A 453 19.18 17.79 -27.43
N PRO A 454 19.71 18.12 -26.22
CA PRO A 454 20.51 17.18 -25.42
C PRO A 454 19.79 15.91 -24.95
N TRP A 455 18.46 15.90 -24.92
CA TRP A 455 17.65 14.78 -24.41
C TRP A 455 17.02 13.95 -25.52
N LEU A 456 16.72 14.54 -26.68
CA LEU A 456 15.89 13.93 -27.73
C LEU A 456 16.63 13.59 -29.03
N TRP A 457 17.92 13.95 -29.15
CA TRP A 457 18.73 13.71 -30.37
C TRP A 457 18.85 12.23 -30.77
N ASP A 458 18.78 11.31 -29.80
CA ASP A 458 19.00 9.88 -29.98
C ASP A 458 17.72 9.08 -30.28
N LEU A 459 16.58 9.76 -30.45
CA LEU A 459 15.29 9.11 -30.71
C LEU A 459 15.07 8.77 -32.20
N GLU A 460 14.09 7.91 -32.47
CA GLU A 460 13.70 7.49 -33.82
C GLU A 460 12.86 8.56 -34.55
N TRP A 461 13.53 9.51 -35.21
CA TRP A 461 12.88 10.62 -35.92
C TRP A 461 12.38 10.31 -37.35
N ASP A 462 12.58 9.08 -37.84
CA ASP A 462 12.17 8.67 -39.18
C ASP A 462 10.65 8.83 -39.41
N VAL A 463 10.30 9.51 -40.50
CA VAL A 463 8.92 9.77 -40.89
C VAL A 463 8.42 8.72 -41.89
N GLN A 464 7.17 8.27 -41.73
CA GLN A 464 6.56 7.39 -42.73
C GLN A 464 6.12 8.18 -43.97
N GLU A 465 6.66 7.81 -45.14
CA GLU A 465 6.22 8.35 -46.42
C GLU A 465 4.78 7.93 -46.78
N PHE A 466 4.04 8.89 -47.34
CA PHE A 466 2.68 8.67 -47.84
C PHE A 466 2.67 7.74 -49.07
N LYS A 467 1.98 6.60 -48.97
CA LYS A 467 1.83 5.67 -50.11
C LYS A 467 0.48 5.88 -50.80
N LEU A 468 0.48 6.60 -51.92
CA LEU A 468 -0.69 6.81 -52.78
C LEU A 468 -1.05 5.54 -53.57
N LYS A 469 -2.31 5.41 -53.99
CA LYS A 469 -2.74 4.36 -54.94
C LYS A 469 -2.04 4.58 -56.28
N LYS A 470 -1.26 3.59 -56.77
CA LYS A 470 -0.67 3.63 -58.11
C LYS A 470 -1.79 3.59 -59.16
N LEU A 471 -1.71 4.48 -60.15
CA LEU A 471 -2.58 4.45 -61.34
C LEU A 471 -2.40 3.11 -62.08
N PRO A 472 -3.47 2.43 -62.52
CA PRO A 472 -3.34 1.25 -63.34
C PRO A 472 -2.78 1.64 -64.72
N VAL A 473 -1.50 1.34 -64.95
CA VAL A 473 -0.89 1.48 -66.28
C VAL A 473 -1.54 0.46 -67.21
N ARG A 474 -2.43 0.91 -68.10
CA ARG A 474 -2.98 0.08 -69.19
C ARG A 474 -1.83 -0.30 -70.13
N LYS A 475 -1.37 -1.56 -70.08
CA LYS A 475 -0.45 -2.13 -71.07
C LYS A 475 -1.16 -2.17 -72.44
N LYS A 476 -0.65 -1.45 -73.43
CA LYS A 476 -1.01 -1.61 -74.85
C LYS A 476 -0.66 -3.04 -75.28
N LYS A 477 -1.67 -3.83 -75.65
CA LYS A 477 -1.51 -5.13 -76.32
C LYS A 477 -1.80 -4.90 -77.81
N ASN A 478 -0.84 -5.26 -78.67
CA ASN A 478 -0.99 -5.23 -80.13
C ASN A 478 -2.01 -6.29 -80.60
N SER A 479 -2.70 -5.91 -81.66
CA SER A 479 -3.85 -6.51 -82.34
C SER A 479 -3.60 -7.87 -83.00
N GLN A 480 -4.61 -8.75 -83.05
CA GLN A 480 -5.17 -9.27 -84.32
C GLN A 480 -6.40 -10.19 -84.16
N LYS A 481 -7.30 -10.02 -85.15
CA LYS A 481 -8.40 -10.86 -85.68
C LYS A 481 -9.81 -10.75 -85.08
N ALA A 482 -10.69 -10.37 -86.00
CA ALA A 482 -12.14 -10.28 -85.95
C ALA A 482 -12.82 -11.65 -86.13
N ALA A 483 -14.04 -11.81 -85.59
CA ALA A 483 -15.26 -12.07 -86.35
C ALA A 483 -16.46 -12.18 -85.39
N GLU A 484 -17.51 -11.41 -85.73
CA GLU A 484 -18.95 -11.68 -85.65
C GLU A 484 -19.49 -12.63 -84.56
N THR A 485 -20.51 -12.19 -83.82
CA THR A 485 -21.91 -12.63 -84.01
C THR A 485 -22.84 -11.78 -83.13
N GLN A 486 -23.95 -11.39 -83.74
CA GLN A 486 -25.08 -10.63 -83.20
C GLN A 486 -25.71 -11.34 -82.00
N THR A 487 -26.26 -10.57 -81.05
CA THR A 487 -27.34 -11.07 -80.19
C THR A 487 -28.39 -9.99 -80.03
N SER A 488 -29.57 -10.39 -80.43
CA SER A 488 -30.85 -9.69 -80.46
C SER A 488 -31.28 -9.16 -79.09
N THR A 489 -31.79 -7.94 -79.10
CA THR A 489 -32.80 -7.43 -78.18
C THR A 489 -33.98 -8.41 -78.04
N PRO A 490 -34.54 -8.54 -76.83
CA PRO A 490 -35.99 -8.48 -76.68
C PRO A 490 -36.45 -7.26 -75.88
N LEU A 491 -37.72 -6.97 -76.10
CA LEU A 491 -38.50 -5.76 -75.84
C LEU A 491 -38.81 -5.47 -74.35
N PRO A 492 -39.28 -4.23 -74.05
CA PRO A 492 -39.43 -3.68 -72.71
C PRO A 492 -40.81 -4.00 -72.11
N ASP A 493 -40.87 -4.18 -70.78
CA ASP A 493 -42.13 -4.31 -70.05
C ASP A 493 -42.24 -3.21 -68.97
N TRP A 494 -43.21 -2.33 -69.23
CA TRP A 494 -43.98 -1.41 -68.39
C TRP A 494 -43.28 -0.45 -67.41
N GLU A 495 -43.25 0.81 -67.86
CA GLU A 495 -43.70 2.02 -67.16
C GLU A 495 -43.86 1.93 -65.62
N ASP A 496 -42.80 2.31 -64.90
CA ASP A 496 -42.97 3.23 -63.78
C ASP A 496 -42.72 4.64 -64.32
N ASP A 497 -43.83 5.35 -64.55
CA ASP A 497 -43.86 6.78 -64.90
C ASP A 497 -42.99 7.55 -63.88
N PRO A 498 -41.88 8.19 -64.31
CA PRO A 498 -41.08 8.98 -63.41
C PRO A 498 -41.95 10.19 -63.05
N GLY A 499 -42.42 10.22 -61.81
CA GLY A 499 -43.17 11.35 -61.28
C GLY A 499 -42.49 12.69 -61.62
N PRO A 500 -43.25 13.81 -61.59
CA PRO A 500 -42.77 15.10 -62.06
C PRO A 500 -41.40 15.40 -61.46
N PRO A 501 -40.44 15.90 -62.26
CA PRO A 501 -39.07 16.09 -61.83
C PRO A 501 -39.10 16.91 -60.53
N SER A 502 -38.58 16.34 -59.44
CA SER A 502 -38.49 17.06 -58.18
C SER A 502 -37.77 18.39 -58.44
N GLU A 503 -38.15 19.45 -57.73
CA GLU A 503 -37.65 20.83 -57.88
C GLU A 503 -36.10 20.93 -58.03
N GLU A 504 -35.35 19.95 -57.49
CA GLU A 504 -33.90 19.78 -57.66
C GLU A 504 -33.40 19.46 -59.09
N GLN A 505 -34.25 19.09 -60.04
CA GLN A 505 -33.89 18.77 -61.43
C GLN A 505 -34.16 19.92 -62.41
N LEU A 506 -34.85 20.98 -61.97
CA LEU A 506 -35.13 22.21 -62.75
C LEU A 506 -34.17 23.36 -62.40
N GLU A 507 -33.53 23.32 -61.23
CA GLU A 507 -32.33 24.10 -60.98
C GLU A 507 -31.15 23.41 -61.68
N GLY A 508 -30.56 24.06 -62.69
CA GLY A 508 -29.36 23.56 -63.37
C GLY A 508 -28.33 23.06 -62.35
N PRO A 509 -27.56 22.00 -62.69
CA PRO A 509 -26.87 21.15 -61.73
C PRO A 509 -26.17 22.00 -60.67
N CYS A 510 -26.70 21.97 -59.44
CA CYS A 510 -26.24 22.82 -58.36
C CYS A 510 -24.72 22.71 -58.27
N SER A 511 -24.01 23.84 -58.23
CA SER A 511 -22.55 23.88 -58.25
C SER A 511 -21.92 22.97 -57.18
N SER A 512 -22.63 22.78 -56.06
CA SER A 512 -22.28 21.85 -54.99
C SER A 512 -22.39 20.37 -55.40
N ARG A 513 -23.40 19.96 -56.18
CA ARG A 513 -23.56 18.59 -56.69
C ARG A 513 -22.47 18.23 -57.70
N LEU A 514 -22.16 19.15 -58.62
CA LEU A 514 -21.02 19.00 -59.54
C LEU A 514 -19.67 19.02 -58.80
N ALA A 515 -19.54 19.81 -57.74
CA ALA A 515 -18.35 19.80 -56.88
C ALA A 515 -18.23 18.46 -56.13
N VAL A 516 -19.34 17.89 -55.64
CA VAL A 516 -19.37 16.57 -55.00
C VAL A 516 -19.04 15.46 -56.01
N GLU A 517 -19.50 15.55 -57.26
CA GLU A 517 -19.13 14.60 -58.31
C GLU A 517 -17.64 14.71 -58.69
N LYS A 518 -17.10 15.94 -58.85
CA LYS A 518 -15.65 16.17 -58.99
C LYS A 518 -14.86 15.63 -57.79
N LEU A 519 -15.39 15.76 -56.58
CA LEU A 519 -14.78 15.19 -55.36
C LEU A 519 -14.83 13.65 -55.37
N LYS A 520 -15.92 13.05 -55.85
CA LYS A 520 -16.03 11.59 -56.05
C LYS A 520 -15.02 11.08 -57.09
N GLU A 521 -14.74 11.85 -58.14
CA GLU A 521 -13.68 11.52 -59.10
C GLU A 521 -12.28 11.55 -58.46
N THR A 522 -12.04 12.47 -57.51
CA THR A 522 -10.79 12.51 -56.72
C THR A 522 -10.66 11.41 -55.66
N ALA A 523 -11.68 10.58 -55.42
CA ALA A 523 -11.61 9.46 -54.49
C ALA A 523 -10.51 8.43 -54.87
N ASN A 524 -10.10 8.38 -56.13
CA ASN A 524 -8.99 7.56 -56.61
C ASN A 524 -7.62 8.06 -56.12
N GLN A 525 -7.51 9.31 -55.67
CA GLN A 525 -6.31 9.90 -55.07
C GLN A 525 -6.19 9.60 -53.57
N LEU A 526 -7.21 8.99 -52.95
CA LEU A 526 -7.17 8.63 -51.53
C LEU A 526 -6.20 7.44 -51.27
N PRO A 527 -5.47 7.46 -50.14
CA PRO A 527 -4.60 6.35 -49.73
C PRO A 527 -5.35 5.01 -49.67
N LYS A 528 -4.70 3.91 -50.12
CA LYS A 528 -5.28 2.55 -50.12
C LYS A 528 -5.59 2.02 -48.70
N ARG A 529 -4.83 2.48 -47.70
CA ARG A 529 -5.01 2.20 -46.27
C ARG A 529 -4.79 3.50 -45.52
N ARG A 530 -5.65 3.81 -44.54
CA ARG A 530 -5.43 4.95 -43.63
C ARG A 530 -4.14 4.67 -42.85
N GLN A 531 -3.08 5.42 -43.14
CA GLN A 531 -1.82 5.33 -42.41
C GLN A 531 -1.99 6.05 -41.06
N HIS A 532 -1.41 5.51 -39.99
CA HIS A 532 -1.50 6.09 -38.65
C HIS A 532 -0.49 7.25 -38.55
N LEU A 533 -1.01 8.47 -38.38
CA LEU A 533 -0.26 9.73 -38.24
C LEU A 533 0.93 9.88 -39.21
N PRO A 534 0.72 9.83 -40.53
CA PRO A 534 1.79 10.04 -41.51
C PRO A 534 2.35 11.47 -41.36
N GLY A 535 3.67 11.63 -41.47
CA GLY A 535 4.35 12.91 -41.18
C GLY A 535 4.97 13.02 -39.77
N HIS A 536 4.60 12.15 -38.83
CA HIS A 536 5.11 12.17 -37.46
C HIS A 536 6.22 11.13 -37.21
N PRO A 537 7.17 11.40 -36.28
CA PRO A 537 8.27 10.49 -35.99
C PRO A 537 7.77 9.17 -35.39
N GLN A 538 8.56 8.10 -35.53
CA GLN A 538 8.19 6.76 -35.06
C GLN A 538 7.95 6.70 -33.55
N TRP A 539 8.80 7.36 -32.76
CA TRP A 539 8.67 7.37 -31.30
C TRP A 539 7.33 7.98 -30.85
N TYR A 540 6.88 9.07 -31.49
CA TYR A 540 5.63 9.74 -31.14
C TYR A 540 4.40 8.95 -31.58
N ARG A 541 4.44 8.33 -32.76
CA ARG A 541 3.35 7.45 -33.22
C ARG A 541 3.11 6.27 -32.28
N LYS A 542 4.16 5.76 -31.63
CA LYS A 542 4.03 4.71 -30.60
C LYS A 542 3.28 5.21 -29.36
N LEU A 543 3.24 6.52 -29.10
CA LEU A 543 2.51 7.12 -27.96
C LEU A 543 1.05 7.45 -28.28
N CYS A 544 0.66 7.49 -29.55
CA CYS A 544 -0.69 7.82 -29.97
C CYS A 544 -1.51 6.55 -30.23
N GLY A 545 -2.70 6.44 -29.65
CA GLY A 545 -3.65 5.36 -29.95
C GLY A 545 -4.04 5.32 -31.44
N LYS A 546 -4.45 4.15 -31.94
CA LYS A 546 -4.95 4.05 -33.32
C LYS A 546 -6.41 4.47 -33.37
N MET A 547 -6.79 5.26 -34.37
CA MET A 547 -8.18 5.70 -34.60
C MET A 547 -9.19 4.53 -34.79
N SER A 548 -8.72 3.29 -34.91
CA SER A 548 -9.55 2.09 -35.03
C SER A 548 -9.90 1.45 -33.68
N GLU A 549 -9.38 1.98 -32.55
CA GLU A 549 -9.61 1.44 -31.20
C GLU A 549 -10.70 2.26 -30.48
N ASP A 550 -11.59 1.62 -29.73
CA ASP A 550 -12.73 2.26 -29.06
C ASP A 550 -12.31 3.24 -27.94
N SER A 551 -11.09 3.10 -27.41
CA SER A 551 -10.49 3.98 -26.40
C SER A 551 -9.62 5.09 -27.00
N TRP A 552 -9.76 5.37 -28.30
CA TRP A 552 -8.94 6.36 -28.98
C TRP A 552 -9.14 7.77 -28.42
N SER A 553 -8.02 8.44 -28.14
CA SER A 553 -7.96 9.85 -27.77
C SER A 553 -6.92 10.57 -28.62
N PRO A 554 -7.15 11.85 -28.98
CA PRO A 554 -6.17 12.66 -29.70
C PRO A 554 -4.87 12.85 -28.92
N GLY A 555 -3.73 12.90 -29.63
CA GLY A 555 -2.40 13.15 -29.06
C GLY A 555 -1.71 11.91 -28.47
N ALA A 556 -0.59 12.14 -27.76
CA ALA A 556 0.25 11.11 -27.15
C ALA A 556 -0.38 10.46 -25.89
N SER A 557 -1.58 9.92 -26.01
CA SER A 557 -2.40 9.44 -24.88
C SER A 557 -1.90 8.19 -24.16
N LEU A 558 -0.91 7.47 -24.71
CA LEU A 558 -0.30 6.28 -24.11
C LEU A 558 0.95 6.63 -23.27
N ILE A 559 1.32 7.91 -23.15
CA ILE A 559 2.47 8.32 -22.34
C ILE A 559 2.25 8.02 -20.85
N SER A 560 3.27 7.47 -20.20
CA SER A 560 3.28 7.21 -18.75
C SER A 560 4.63 7.53 -18.12
N LEU A 561 4.66 7.78 -16.82
CA LEU A 561 5.89 8.02 -16.07
C LEU A 561 6.88 6.84 -16.11
N GLN A 562 6.40 5.62 -16.35
CA GLN A 562 7.24 4.43 -16.42
C GLN A 562 8.02 4.32 -17.74
N MET A 563 7.66 5.10 -18.75
CA MET A 563 8.34 5.08 -20.04
C MET A 563 9.71 5.73 -19.93
N ARG A 564 10.74 5.11 -20.53
CA ARG A 564 12.11 5.65 -20.61
C ARG A 564 12.19 7.01 -21.29
N LEU A 565 11.20 7.33 -22.12
CA LEU A 565 11.09 8.59 -22.84
C LEU A 565 10.68 9.76 -21.93
N THR A 566 9.92 9.49 -20.86
CA THR A 566 9.31 10.54 -20.04
C THR A 566 10.35 11.43 -19.32
N PRO A 567 11.41 10.88 -18.68
CA PRO A 567 12.51 11.69 -18.14
C PRO A 567 13.21 12.58 -19.17
N LYS A 568 13.29 12.13 -20.43
CA LYS A 568 13.90 12.89 -21.53
C LYS A 568 13.00 14.04 -21.96
N LEU A 569 11.69 13.79 -22.14
CA LEU A 569 10.71 14.83 -22.48
C LEU A 569 10.60 15.91 -21.39
N MET A 570 10.73 15.52 -20.12
CA MET A 570 10.76 16.46 -18.99
C MET A 570 12.06 17.26 -18.89
N GLY A 571 13.12 16.88 -19.62
CA GLY A 571 14.42 17.55 -19.55
C GLY A 571 15.07 17.43 -18.17
N LEU A 572 15.07 16.24 -17.58
CA LEU A 572 15.69 16.02 -16.27
C LEU A 572 17.22 16.12 -16.33
N THR A 573 17.81 16.75 -15.31
CA THR A 573 19.26 16.93 -15.15
C THR A 573 19.72 16.42 -13.80
N TRP A 574 20.95 15.93 -13.73
CA TRP A 574 21.65 15.58 -12.50
C TRP A 574 22.90 16.45 -12.37
N ASP A 575 22.97 17.27 -11.32
CA ASP A 575 24.08 18.22 -11.09
C ASP A 575 24.39 19.11 -12.32
N GLY A 576 23.34 19.50 -13.05
CA GLY A 576 23.43 20.34 -14.25
C GLY A 576 23.67 19.59 -15.55
N PHE A 577 23.83 18.26 -15.52
CA PHE A 577 24.03 17.44 -16.72
C PHE A 577 22.75 16.72 -17.16
N PRO A 578 22.42 16.65 -18.46
CA PRO A 578 21.26 15.93 -18.98
C PRO A 578 21.25 14.45 -18.60
N LEU A 579 20.11 13.97 -18.10
CA LEU A 579 19.90 12.56 -17.80
C LEU A 579 19.66 11.77 -19.10
N HIS A 580 20.33 10.63 -19.23
CA HIS A 580 20.28 9.79 -20.43
C HIS A 580 20.31 8.31 -20.07
N TYR A 581 19.57 7.49 -20.83
CA TYR A 581 19.49 6.04 -20.63
C TYR A 581 20.19 5.32 -21.77
N THR A 582 21.04 4.35 -21.44
CA THR A 582 21.65 3.43 -22.40
C THR A 582 21.34 1.99 -22.05
N GLU A 583 21.22 1.09 -23.03
CA GLU A 583 20.95 -0.33 -22.75
C GLU A 583 22.10 -1.04 -22.02
N LYS A 584 23.35 -0.61 -22.28
CA LYS A 584 24.55 -1.21 -21.68
C LYS A 584 24.74 -0.80 -20.21
N HIS A 585 24.49 0.47 -19.87
CA HIS A 585 24.84 1.02 -18.55
C HIS A 585 23.64 1.49 -17.72
N GLY A 586 22.43 1.46 -18.28
CA GLY A 586 21.24 1.97 -17.63
C GLY A 586 21.19 3.51 -17.64
N TRP A 587 20.59 4.09 -16.59
CA TRP A 587 20.50 5.54 -16.41
C TRP A 587 21.84 6.13 -15.98
N GLY A 588 22.26 7.18 -16.68
CA GLY A 588 23.41 8.01 -16.34
C GLY A 588 23.16 9.46 -16.75
N TYR A 589 24.19 10.30 -16.68
CA TYR A 589 24.13 11.69 -17.09
C TYR A 589 25.27 12.01 -18.06
N LEU A 590 25.03 12.92 -18.99
CA LEU A 590 25.96 13.25 -20.06
C LEU A 590 26.93 14.35 -19.62
N VAL A 591 28.19 13.97 -19.39
CA VAL A 591 29.27 14.92 -19.07
C VAL A 591 30.15 15.15 -20.30
N PRO A 592 30.23 16.38 -20.84
CA PRO A 592 31.11 16.70 -21.95
C PRO A 592 32.59 16.39 -21.64
N GLY A 593 33.31 15.81 -22.61
CA GLY A 593 34.77 15.68 -22.55
C GLY A 593 35.34 14.61 -21.61
N ARG A 594 34.52 13.89 -20.84
CA ARG A 594 34.97 12.86 -19.90
C ARG A 594 35.27 11.53 -20.63
N ARG A 595 36.54 11.14 -20.74
CA ARG A 595 37.01 9.92 -21.46
C ARG A 595 37.61 8.83 -20.58
N ASP A 596 37.64 9.05 -19.27
CA ASP A 596 38.27 8.20 -18.26
C ASP A 596 37.64 6.79 -18.13
N ASN A 597 36.36 6.64 -18.46
CA ASN A 597 35.63 5.38 -18.33
C ASN A 597 35.51 4.55 -19.64
N LEU A 598 36.10 5.02 -20.76
CA LEU A 598 35.98 4.36 -22.06
C LEU A 598 37.06 3.28 -22.24
N LYS A 599 36.68 2.01 -22.21
CA LYS A 599 37.55 0.91 -22.66
C LYS A 599 37.43 0.77 -24.18
N SER A 600 38.47 1.25 -24.90
CA SER A 600 38.63 1.24 -26.36
C SER A 600 37.56 2.00 -27.17
N GLN A 601 37.98 2.62 -28.28
CA GLN A 601 37.09 3.33 -29.21
C GLN A 601 36.15 2.31 -29.86
N GLU A 602 34.93 2.19 -29.35
CA GLU A 602 33.83 1.62 -30.12
C GLU A 602 33.48 2.62 -31.23
N GLU A 603 33.62 2.22 -32.50
CA GLU A 603 33.08 2.96 -33.65
C GLU A 603 31.55 2.94 -33.55
N THR A 604 30.97 3.93 -32.90
CA THR A 604 29.51 4.11 -32.85
C THR A 604 29.00 4.59 -34.21
N THR A 605 28.29 3.72 -34.94
CA THR A 605 27.50 4.02 -36.15
C THR A 605 26.19 4.77 -35.84
N GLY A 606 26.17 5.58 -34.77
CA GLY A 606 25.00 6.31 -34.30
C GLY A 606 25.05 7.81 -34.59
N PRO A 607 23.96 8.55 -34.33
CA PRO A 607 23.94 10.00 -34.47
C PRO A 607 25.00 10.66 -33.56
N VAL A 608 25.61 11.73 -34.04
CA VAL A 608 26.67 12.46 -33.33
C VAL A 608 26.05 13.20 -32.13
N CYS A 609 26.57 12.95 -30.94
CA CYS A 609 26.08 13.58 -29.71
C CYS A 609 26.31 15.11 -29.72
N PRO A 610 25.31 15.94 -29.35
CA PRO A 610 25.42 17.40 -29.37
C PRO A 610 26.19 17.92 -28.15
N HIS A 611 27.53 17.80 -28.19
CA HIS A 611 28.41 18.23 -27.09
C HIS A 611 28.25 19.72 -26.74
N GLY A 612 28.11 20.59 -27.74
CA GLY A 612 27.97 22.04 -27.53
C GLY A 612 26.67 22.42 -26.81
N ALA A 613 25.56 21.73 -27.11
CA ALA A 613 24.29 21.94 -26.43
C ALA A 613 24.36 21.50 -24.96
N ILE A 614 24.99 20.36 -24.68
CA ILE A 614 25.19 19.86 -23.31
C ILE A 614 26.06 20.82 -22.49
N GLU A 615 27.15 21.35 -23.06
CA GLU A 615 27.98 22.35 -22.40
C GLU A 615 27.22 23.66 -22.13
N SER A 616 26.34 24.07 -23.04
CA SER A 616 25.49 25.26 -22.84
C SER A 616 24.51 25.07 -21.68
N VAL A 617 23.85 23.92 -21.59
CA VAL A 617 22.95 23.55 -20.48
C VAL A 617 23.68 23.59 -19.14
N TYR A 618 24.89 22.99 -19.08
CA TYR A 618 25.69 23.00 -17.86
C TYR A 618 26.15 24.40 -17.47
N ARG A 619 26.54 25.23 -18.44
CA ARG A 619 26.92 26.64 -18.20
C ARG A 619 25.77 27.43 -17.60
N GLU A 620 24.57 27.27 -18.15
CA GLU A 620 23.36 27.92 -17.63
C GLU A 620 23.07 27.48 -16.20
N TYR A 621 23.18 26.18 -15.91
CA TYR A 621 23.07 25.66 -14.54
C TYR A 621 24.08 26.28 -13.58
N CYS A 622 25.35 26.40 -13.99
CA CYS A 622 26.38 27.06 -13.19
C CYS A 622 26.05 28.53 -12.93
N GLU A 623 25.55 29.27 -13.93
CA GLU A 623 25.17 30.68 -13.79
C GLU A 623 23.98 30.88 -12.84
N GLN A 624 22.99 29.98 -12.89
CA GLN A 624 21.82 30.01 -12.01
C GLN A 624 22.18 29.66 -10.56
N ASN A 625 23.06 28.68 -10.34
CA ASN A 625 23.48 28.28 -8.99
C ASN A 625 24.55 29.18 -8.39
N SER A 626 25.40 29.83 -9.20
CA SER A 626 26.36 30.83 -8.70
C SER A 626 25.66 32.08 -8.13
N LYS A 627 24.41 32.35 -8.54
CA LYS A 627 23.58 33.45 -8.01
C LYS A 627 22.88 33.11 -6.70
N LYS A 628 22.86 31.83 -6.28
CA LYS A 628 22.45 31.41 -4.94
C LYS A 628 23.73 31.25 -4.11
N GLN A 629 24.03 32.20 -3.23
CA GLN A 629 25.13 32.01 -2.27
C GLN A 629 24.89 30.71 -1.48
N PRO A 630 25.92 29.87 -1.28
CA PRO A 630 25.84 28.80 -0.32
C PRO A 630 25.89 29.39 1.09
N GLU A 631 24.82 29.21 1.88
CA GLU A 631 24.92 29.35 3.33
C GLU A 631 25.85 28.23 3.85
N TYR A 632 27.09 28.64 4.13
CA TYR A 632 28.14 28.00 4.94
C TYR A 632 28.10 26.46 5.11
N LEU A 633 28.98 25.80 4.37
CA LEU A 633 29.62 24.55 4.77
C LEU A 633 30.88 24.90 5.57
N ASP A 634 30.81 24.80 6.90
CA ASP A 634 32.00 24.65 7.74
C ASP A 634 31.78 23.50 8.73
N SER A 635 31.94 22.28 8.24
CA SER A 635 32.22 21.10 9.06
C SER A 635 32.90 20.06 8.17
N GLY A 636 34.11 19.65 8.57
CA GLY A 636 34.94 18.67 7.87
C GLY A 636 34.29 17.30 7.66
N PRO A 637 34.98 16.38 6.97
CA PRO A 637 34.38 15.13 6.50
C PRO A 637 33.99 14.25 7.69
N SER A 638 32.70 14.27 8.03
CA SER A 638 32.09 13.34 8.99
C SER A 638 31.47 12.17 8.24
N ASP A 639 31.49 11.00 8.88
CA ASP A 639 31.04 9.66 8.48
C ASP A 639 29.53 9.55 8.10
N ASP A 640 28.95 10.55 7.43
CA ASP A 640 27.51 10.64 7.14
C ASP A 640 27.06 9.82 5.92
N LEU A 641 27.94 8.93 5.43
CA LEU A 641 27.70 8.04 4.28
C LEU A 641 27.24 6.63 4.68
N MET A 642 26.70 6.48 5.89
CA MET A 642 26.00 5.27 6.33
C MET A 642 24.55 5.60 6.68
N LEU A 643 23.76 5.88 5.64
CA LEU A 643 22.30 6.02 5.77
C LEU A 643 21.72 4.70 6.30
N THR A 644 21.23 4.74 7.53
CA THR A 644 20.37 3.69 8.10
C THR A 644 18.91 4.09 7.87
N ASP A 645 17.99 3.12 7.84
CA ASP A 645 16.56 3.35 7.53
C ASP A 645 15.91 4.44 8.41
N ALA A 646 16.42 4.68 9.62
CA ALA A 646 15.94 5.73 10.52
C ALA A 646 16.20 7.17 10.01
N THR A 647 17.35 7.40 9.34
CA THR A 647 17.70 8.72 8.80
C THR A 647 16.88 9.12 7.57
N VAL A 648 16.31 8.14 6.86
CA VAL A 648 15.40 8.40 5.73
C VAL A 648 14.05 8.88 6.24
N TRP A 649 13.49 8.24 7.27
CA TRP A 649 12.21 8.64 7.86
C TRP A 649 12.26 10.00 8.58
N ALA A 650 13.37 10.31 9.25
CA ALA A 650 13.58 11.64 9.84
C ALA A 650 13.57 12.76 8.77
N LYS A 651 14.17 12.52 7.61
CA LYS A 651 14.11 13.48 6.48
C LYS A 651 12.72 13.58 5.83
N VAL A 652 11.96 12.49 5.81
CA VAL A 652 10.57 12.48 5.33
C VAL A 652 9.65 13.25 6.30
N GLU A 653 9.85 13.13 7.61
CA GLU A 653 9.16 13.95 8.63
C GLU A 653 9.55 15.44 8.56
N GLU A 654 10.82 15.72 8.27
CA GLU A 654 11.29 17.09 8.09
C GLU A 654 10.66 17.73 6.85
N LEU A 655 10.56 17.00 5.73
CA LEU A 655 9.91 17.46 4.51
C LEU A 655 8.37 17.57 4.66
N SER A 656 7.72 16.68 5.40
CA SER A 656 6.28 16.78 5.68
C SER A 656 5.93 17.94 6.62
N SER A 657 6.88 18.37 7.44
CA SER A 657 6.72 19.53 8.33
C SER A 657 6.71 20.87 7.57
N LEU A 658 7.27 20.92 6.36
CA LEU A 658 7.23 22.10 5.48
C LEU A 658 5.91 22.26 4.69
N GLU A 659 5.03 21.25 4.70
CA GLU A 659 3.75 21.25 3.95
C GLU A 659 2.51 21.61 4.81
N ARG A 660 2.67 22.26 5.98
CA ARG A 660 1.51 22.69 6.78
C ARG A 660 0.87 23.96 6.18
N PHE A 661 -0.28 23.80 5.54
CA PHE A 661 -1.21 24.89 5.25
C PHE A 661 -1.80 25.48 6.56
N PRO A 662 -2.00 26.81 6.66
CA PRO A 662 -2.65 27.40 7.83
C PRO A 662 -4.16 27.16 7.81
N ASP A 663 -4.71 26.64 8.91
CA ASP A 663 -6.15 26.56 9.18
C ASP A 663 -6.80 27.96 9.12
N GLU A 664 -7.71 28.17 8.16
CA GLU A 664 -8.58 29.35 8.18
C GLU A 664 -9.72 29.16 9.19
N ASN A 665 -9.65 29.97 10.24
CA ASN A 665 -10.68 30.14 11.25
C ASN A 665 -12.02 30.58 10.64
N GLY A 666 -13.09 29.88 11.03
CA GLY A 666 -14.47 30.18 10.69
C GLY A 666 -14.91 31.59 11.09
N VAL A 667 -15.46 32.31 10.11
CA VAL A 667 -16.17 33.56 10.32
C VAL A 667 -17.57 33.26 10.88
N LYS A 668 -17.78 33.65 12.15
CA LYS A 668 -19.11 33.76 12.74
C LYS A 668 -19.84 34.96 12.15
N ASN A 669 -20.81 34.73 11.26
CA ASN A 669 -21.88 35.69 11.00
C ASN A 669 -23.14 35.22 11.73
N GLY A 670 -23.53 35.97 12.75
CA GLY A 670 -24.79 35.80 13.46
C GLY A 670 -25.93 36.45 12.67
N THR A 671 -26.98 35.68 12.42
CA THR A 671 -28.28 36.22 12.05
C THR A 671 -29.34 35.56 12.91
N LYS A 672 -29.85 36.32 13.89
CA LYS A 672 -31.14 36.05 14.56
C LYS A 672 -32.25 36.19 13.52
N ILE A 673 -33.07 35.16 13.31
CA ILE A 673 -34.48 35.34 12.96
C ILE A 673 -35.32 34.32 13.74
N LYS A 674 -36.35 34.86 14.40
CA LYS A 674 -37.42 34.20 15.14
C LYS A 674 -38.37 33.47 14.19
N MET A 675 -38.60 32.17 14.40
CA MET A 675 -39.86 31.51 14.79
C MET A 675 -39.70 30.01 14.58
#